data_AF-A0A9P8KDG6-F1
#
_entry.id   AF-A0A9P8KDG6-F1
#
_cell.length_a   1.000
_cell.length_b   1.000
_cell.length_c   1.000
_cell.angle_alpha   90.00
_cell.angle_beta   90.00
_cell.angle_gamma   90.00
#
_symmetry.space_group_name_H-M   'P 1'
#
loop_
_entity.id
_entity.type
_entity.pdbx_description
1 polymer ?
#
loop_
_entity_poly.entity_id
_entity_poly.type
_entity_poly.pdbx_seq_one_letter_code
_entity_poly.pdbx_strand_id
1 'polypeptide(L)'
;MTFISRIVAKPAFRSSFQPVTRNSIASRSYAMGHSVPKLNDPSLFKQQAFINGKWVDAKSGQTFDVHDPATHEPIGKMPEMNKQDAQLAIDAAAAAFPKFRKTTARERSKMLRKWYDLMVENSEDIARLITWENGKPMADAKGEATYAANFFEWFSEEAPRAYGDTISATVAGNRVFTLKEPVGVCGLITPWNFPAAMITRKIGPALAAGCTVVAKSPGETPFTAAALAELSVRAGIPPGVVNIITAMKNTPEVGEAITSSDIVKKVSFTGSTGVGKLLMKQSADTLKKLSFELGGNAPFIVFDDADLDTAVAGAIASKFRSSGQTCVCANRLYIQRGIYDKFAEAFVEKVKNFKVGHGYDEGVTHGPLIHDRAVSKVEAHVKDAVKHGGKVLVGGQKLPDLGDNFFQPTVIRDMTTDMALAHEETFGPVAGLFPFDTEAEVVKLANDTEVGLAGYFFSRDVHRIYRVAEALEVGMVGVNTGLISDPASPFGGVKQSGFGREGSKIGIDEYMVTKMVTLGGMGNPLQGDLHTIQNLEIARDQVLAGISPRKPSPQPTPEQPSPQLTSAEPSPLSKPTSIQSPVPMARDDSPTPGSRNHVQISPPQTKKVRKTSKNDKTKQTPEQNSRKSSLQQSVESGTSRGKQILEKSLDKLSKPFHRRRLSEGVAAVRTSFSSRRDSRLISINEQNAVEAALEEKK
;
A
#
# COMPACT_ATOMS: atom_id res chain seq x y z
N MET A 1 -102.18 28.44 -39.79
CA MET A 1 -101.23 28.48 -40.92
C MET A 1 -99.83 28.16 -40.40
N THR A 2 -99.00 27.65 -41.30
CA THR A 2 -97.66 27.06 -41.18
C THR A 2 -96.57 27.94 -40.54
N PHE A 3 -95.64 27.35 -39.76
CA PHE A 3 -94.18 27.21 -40.03
C PHE A 3 -93.25 27.25 -38.78
N ILE A 4 -92.22 26.38 -38.83
CA ILE A 4 -90.93 26.36 -38.11
C ILE A 4 -90.91 26.61 -36.59
N SER A 5 -90.34 25.65 -35.86
CA SER A 5 -90.01 25.79 -34.43
C SER A 5 -88.55 25.40 -34.15
N ARG A 6 -87.85 26.28 -33.41
CA ARG A 6 -86.63 25.99 -32.65
C ARG A 6 -86.73 26.79 -31.35
N ILE A 7 -86.99 26.12 -30.23
CA ILE A 7 -87.12 26.76 -28.92
C ILE A 7 -85.85 26.52 -28.11
N VAL A 8 -85.30 27.61 -27.57
CA VAL A 8 -84.25 27.61 -26.54
C VAL A 8 -84.90 28.03 -25.22
N ALA A 9 -84.67 27.28 -24.15
CA ALA A 9 -85.12 27.64 -22.81
C ALA A 9 -84.02 27.41 -21.76
N LYS A 10 -83.97 28.34 -20.80
CA LYS A 10 -83.15 28.38 -19.56
C LYS A 10 -83.87 27.52 -18.45
N PRO A 11 -83.36 27.31 -17.21
CA PRO A 11 -82.51 28.24 -16.44
C PRO A 11 -81.58 27.66 -15.34
N ALA A 12 -81.18 28.57 -14.42
CA ALA A 12 -80.67 28.37 -13.06
C ALA A 12 -79.17 28.10 -12.87
N PHE A 13 -78.66 28.56 -11.71
CA PHE A 13 -77.23 28.79 -11.45
C PHE A 13 -76.96 28.81 -9.94
N ARG A 14 -76.24 27.82 -9.38
CA ARG A 14 -75.26 27.94 -8.26
C ARG A 14 -74.81 26.58 -7.67
N SER A 15 -73.54 26.58 -7.24
CA SER A 15 -72.96 25.82 -6.11
C SER A 15 -72.32 24.43 -6.31
N SER A 16 -71.15 24.31 -5.68
CA SER A 16 -70.53 23.16 -4.97
C SER A 16 -69.92 21.93 -5.70
N PHE A 17 -68.57 21.90 -5.65
CA PHE A 17 -67.68 20.78 -5.26
C PHE A 17 -67.44 19.54 -6.15
N GLN A 18 -66.19 19.47 -6.66
CA GLN A 18 -65.29 18.30 -6.85
C GLN A 18 -65.67 17.16 -7.83
N PRO A 19 -64.70 16.33 -8.26
CA PRO A 19 -63.31 16.66 -8.63
C PRO A 19 -62.94 16.17 -10.05
N VAL A 20 -62.07 16.89 -10.76
CA VAL A 20 -61.57 16.44 -12.08
C VAL A 20 -60.48 15.38 -11.91
N THR A 21 -60.64 14.25 -12.60
CA THR A 21 -59.68 13.14 -12.60
C THR A 21 -58.33 13.52 -13.22
N ARG A 22 -57.24 12.99 -12.65
CA ARG A 22 -55.89 13.17 -13.22
C ARG A 22 -55.78 12.47 -14.58
N ASN A 23 -55.40 13.22 -15.61
CA ASN A 23 -54.87 12.63 -16.83
C ASN A 23 -53.60 11.82 -16.51
N SER A 24 -53.55 10.57 -16.98
CA SER A 24 -52.37 9.71 -16.88
C SER A 24 -51.29 10.14 -17.86
N ILE A 25 -50.39 11.03 -17.43
CA ILE A 25 -49.11 11.23 -18.13
C ILE A 25 -48.33 9.93 -17.99
N ALA A 26 -48.19 9.19 -19.08
CA ALA A 26 -47.49 7.92 -19.10
C ALA A 26 -46.02 8.12 -18.71
N SER A 27 -45.62 7.53 -17.58
CA SER A 27 -44.22 7.48 -17.15
C SER A 27 -43.42 6.64 -18.15
N ARG A 28 -42.70 7.30 -19.06
CA ARG A 28 -41.64 6.64 -19.84
C ARG A 28 -40.53 6.24 -18.89
N SER A 29 -40.57 4.99 -18.43
CA SER A 29 -39.50 4.33 -17.71
C SER A 29 -38.27 4.23 -18.60
N TYR A 30 -37.37 5.22 -18.49
CA TYR A 30 -36.01 5.12 -18.99
C TYR A 30 -35.19 4.18 -18.10
N ALA A 31 -35.59 2.90 -18.09
CA ALA A 31 -34.67 1.82 -17.80
C ALA A 31 -33.71 1.73 -18.99
N MET A 32 -32.66 2.56 -18.99
CA MET A 32 -31.51 2.32 -19.87
C MET A 32 -30.86 1.04 -19.36
N GLY A 33 -31.15 -0.08 -20.03
CA GLY A 33 -30.70 -1.38 -19.59
C GLY A 33 -29.17 -1.43 -19.50
N HIS A 34 -28.67 -2.01 -18.40
CA HIS A 34 -27.25 -2.19 -18.17
C HIS A 34 -26.59 -2.84 -19.40
N SER A 35 -25.76 -2.08 -20.12
CA SER A 35 -25.19 -2.53 -21.39
C SER A 35 -23.68 -2.65 -21.27
N VAL A 36 -23.20 -3.87 -21.09
CA VAL A 36 -21.79 -4.21 -20.99
C VAL A 36 -21.09 -3.90 -22.34
N PRO A 37 -20.09 -3.00 -22.38
CA PRO A 37 -19.32 -2.74 -23.59
C PRO A 37 -18.52 -3.98 -23.99
N LYS A 38 -18.56 -4.34 -25.29
CA LYS A 38 -17.71 -5.41 -25.84
C LYS A 38 -16.23 -5.04 -25.68
N LEU A 39 -15.41 -6.03 -25.31
CA LEU A 39 -13.96 -5.88 -25.29
C LEU A 39 -13.41 -5.67 -26.71
N ASN A 40 -12.34 -4.90 -26.85
CA ASN A 40 -11.63 -4.71 -28.13
C ASN A 40 -10.79 -5.97 -28.44
N ASP A 41 -10.18 -6.58 -27.43
CA ASP A 41 -9.63 -7.94 -27.48
C ASP A 41 -10.50 -8.92 -26.66
N PRO A 42 -11.43 -9.66 -27.30
CA PRO A 42 -12.24 -10.68 -26.63
C PRO A 42 -11.42 -11.82 -26.00
N SER A 43 -10.17 -12.04 -26.43
CA SER A 43 -9.35 -13.14 -25.92
C SER A 43 -8.76 -12.90 -24.53
N LEU A 44 -8.93 -11.68 -23.98
CA LEU A 44 -8.65 -11.37 -22.57
C LEU A 44 -9.71 -11.95 -21.62
N PHE A 45 -10.94 -12.19 -22.08
CA PHE A 45 -11.96 -12.85 -21.29
C PHE A 45 -11.72 -14.37 -21.27
N LYS A 46 -11.46 -14.93 -20.09
CA LYS A 46 -11.09 -16.34 -19.89
C LYS A 46 -11.95 -16.94 -18.79
N GLN A 47 -12.58 -18.08 -19.07
CA GLN A 47 -13.44 -18.81 -18.13
C GLN A 47 -12.75 -20.07 -17.56
N GLN A 48 -11.42 -20.03 -17.46
CA GLN A 48 -10.55 -21.14 -17.05
C GLN A 48 -9.42 -20.62 -16.18
N ALA A 49 -8.87 -21.47 -15.31
CA ALA A 49 -7.68 -21.14 -14.52
C ALA A 49 -6.41 -21.25 -15.37
N PHE A 50 -5.29 -20.70 -14.88
CA PHE A 50 -4.02 -20.68 -15.60
C PHE A 50 -2.94 -21.43 -14.82
N ILE A 51 -2.56 -22.63 -15.29
CA ILE A 51 -1.54 -23.47 -14.65
C ILE A 51 -0.50 -23.90 -15.68
N ASN A 52 0.79 -23.76 -15.35
CA ASN A 52 1.92 -24.19 -16.18
C ASN A 52 1.85 -23.71 -17.65
N GLY A 53 1.49 -22.45 -17.87
CA GLY A 53 1.37 -21.87 -19.21
C GLY A 53 0.14 -22.34 -20.01
N LYS A 54 -0.86 -22.97 -19.37
CA LYS A 54 -2.06 -23.52 -20.00
C LYS A 54 -3.33 -23.05 -19.30
N TRP A 55 -4.39 -22.89 -20.09
CA TRP A 55 -5.76 -22.73 -19.61
C TRP A 55 -6.32 -24.11 -19.23
N VAL A 56 -6.89 -24.23 -18.02
CA VAL A 56 -7.33 -25.50 -17.44
C VAL A 56 -8.60 -25.36 -16.61
N ASP A 57 -9.42 -26.41 -16.64
CA ASP A 57 -10.57 -26.62 -15.77
C ASP A 57 -10.15 -27.36 -14.48
N ALA A 58 -11.03 -27.37 -13.48
CA ALA A 58 -10.78 -28.09 -12.22
C ALA A 58 -10.81 -29.61 -12.43
N LYS A 59 -9.96 -30.35 -11.72
CA LYS A 59 -9.94 -31.83 -11.74
C LYS A 59 -11.26 -32.46 -11.31
N SER A 60 -12.08 -31.72 -10.56
CA SER A 60 -13.43 -32.08 -10.14
C SER A 60 -14.51 -31.90 -11.22
N GLY A 61 -14.21 -31.18 -12.30
CA GLY A 61 -15.20 -30.67 -13.28
C GLY A 61 -16.14 -29.60 -12.72
N GLN A 62 -15.96 -29.16 -11.47
CA GLN A 62 -16.85 -28.18 -10.83
C GLN A 62 -16.47 -26.75 -11.22
N THR A 63 -17.49 -25.90 -11.31
CA THR A 63 -17.39 -24.46 -11.62
C THR A 63 -18.28 -23.68 -10.67
N PHE A 64 -18.02 -22.37 -10.54
CA PHE A 64 -18.92 -21.40 -9.93
C PHE A 64 -19.24 -20.28 -10.92
N ASP A 65 -20.44 -19.73 -10.78
CA ASP A 65 -20.90 -18.55 -11.53
C ASP A 65 -20.37 -17.27 -10.90
N VAL A 66 -19.85 -16.37 -11.74
CA VAL A 66 -19.46 -15.00 -11.40
C VAL A 66 -20.58 -14.08 -11.87
N HIS A 67 -21.04 -13.19 -11.00
CA HIS A 67 -22.21 -12.34 -11.25
C HIS A 67 -21.79 -10.87 -11.27
N ASP A 68 -22.45 -10.04 -12.09
CA ASP A 68 -22.29 -8.60 -12.03
C ASP A 68 -22.95 -8.08 -10.74
N PRO A 69 -22.22 -7.45 -9.81
CA PRO A 69 -22.79 -6.94 -8.57
C PRO A 69 -23.79 -5.79 -8.80
N ALA A 70 -23.87 -5.21 -10.01
CA ALA A 70 -24.82 -4.17 -10.36
C ALA A 70 -26.17 -4.69 -10.90
N THR A 71 -26.28 -5.96 -11.28
CA THR A 71 -27.52 -6.55 -11.83
C THR A 71 -27.87 -7.95 -11.29
N HIS A 72 -26.92 -8.63 -10.65
CA HIS A 72 -26.95 -10.06 -10.32
C HIS A 72 -27.00 -11.04 -11.51
N GLU A 73 -26.92 -10.56 -12.76
CA GLU A 73 -26.84 -11.44 -13.92
C GLU A 73 -25.46 -12.13 -14.01
N PRO A 74 -25.39 -13.40 -14.46
CA PRO A 74 -24.13 -14.13 -14.56
C PRO A 74 -23.27 -13.62 -15.74
N ILE A 75 -22.05 -13.21 -15.43
CA ILE A 75 -21.00 -12.80 -16.38
C ILE A 75 -20.46 -14.02 -17.14
N GLY A 76 -20.27 -15.12 -16.41
CA GLY A 76 -19.62 -16.33 -16.88
C GLY A 76 -19.19 -17.21 -15.71
N LYS A 77 -18.44 -18.27 -16.00
CA LYS A 77 -18.01 -19.28 -15.03
C LYS A 77 -16.51 -19.31 -14.84
N MET A 78 -16.08 -19.76 -13.66
CA MET A 78 -14.68 -20.14 -13.40
C MET A 78 -14.61 -21.50 -12.71
N PRO A 79 -13.47 -22.22 -12.84
CA PRO A 79 -13.26 -23.50 -12.14
C PRO A 79 -13.28 -23.36 -10.61
N GLU A 80 -13.96 -24.28 -9.92
CA GLU A 80 -13.95 -24.41 -8.46
C GLU A 80 -12.82 -25.37 -8.06
N MET A 81 -11.58 -24.85 -8.02
CA MET A 81 -10.37 -25.62 -7.72
C MET A 81 -10.33 -26.12 -6.28
N ASN A 82 -9.68 -27.25 -6.04
CA ASN A 82 -9.49 -27.83 -4.70
C ASN A 82 -7.99 -28.00 -4.34
N LYS A 83 -7.67 -28.69 -3.24
CA LYS A 83 -6.29 -28.96 -2.77
C LYS A 83 -5.40 -29.64 -3.81
N GLN A 84 -5.97 -30.51 -4.66
CA GLN A 84 -5.24 -31.21 -5.72
C GLN A 84 -4.86 -30.25 -6.85
N ASP A 85 -5.79 -29.41 -7.28
CA ASP A 85 -5.55 -28.38 -8.31
C ASP A 85 -4.53 -27.34 -7.81
N ALA A 86 -4.63 -26.94 -6.54
CA ALA A 86 -3.65 -26.06 -5.89
C ALA A 86 -2.25 -26.69 -5.84
N GLN A 87 -2.15 -27.98 -5.51
CA GLN A 87 -0.87 -28.71 -5.53
C GLN A 87 -0.28 -28.78 -6.95
N LEU A 88 -1.08 -29.03 -7.98
CA LEU A 88 -0.61 -29.02 -9.38
C LEU A 88 -0.02 -27.65 -9.80
N ALA A 89 -0.59 -26.54 -9.30
CA ALA A 89 -0.01 -25.21 -9.51
C ALA A 89 1.30 -25.00 -8.74
N ILE A 90 1.39 -25.52 -7.51
CA ILE A 90 2.60 -25.47 -6.67
C ILE A 90 3.74 -26.30 -7.30
N ASP A 91 3.44 -27.48 -7.82
CA ASP A 91 4.40 -28.36 -8.50
C ASP A 91 4.92 -27.73 -9.80
N ALA A 92 4.04 -27.07 -10.57
CA ALA A 92 4.44 -26.31 -11.76
C ALA A 92 5.37 -25.13 -11.40
N ALA A 93 5.07 -24.39 -10.34
CA ALA A 93 5.92 -23.32 -9.84
C ALA A 93 7.28 -23.83 -9.33
N ALA A 94 7.31 -24.99 -8.68
CA ALA A 94 8.54 -25.66 -8.26
C ALA A 94 9.40 -26.10 -9.44
N ALA A 95 8.81 -26.71 -10.47
CA ALA A 95 9.52 -27.17 -11.66
C ALA A 95 10.14 -26.00 -12.45
N ALA A 96 9.46 -24.85 -12.53
CA ALA A 96 9.96 -23.67 -13.22
C ALA A 96 11.09 -22.95 -12.45
N PHE A 97 11.08 -22.97 -11.11
CA PHE A 97 11.96 -22.15 -10.27
C PHE A 97 13.48 -22.37 -10.50
N PRO A 98 14.03 -23.60 -10.58
CA PRO A 98 15.46 -23.84 -10.80
C PRO A 98 16.04 -23.22 -12.07
N LYS A 99 15.21 -23.04 -13.11
CA LYS A 99 15.57 -22.34 -14.35
C LYS A 99 15.33 -20.83 -14.20
N PHE A 100 14.16 -20.42 -13.72
CA PHE A 100 13.80 -19.00 -13.63
C PHE A 100 14.74 -18.21 -12.70
N ARG A 101 15.14 -18.78 -11.56
CA ARG A 101 16.06 -18.14 -10.61
C ARG A 101 17.48 -17.89 -11.16
N LYS A 102 17.84 -18.51 -12.29
CA LYS A 102 19.13 -18.36 -12.97
C LYS A 102 19.11 -17.34 -14.11
N THR A 103 17.95 -16.78 -14.44
CA THR A 103 17.85 -15.63 -15.36
C THR A 103 18.59 -14.43 -14.78
N THR A 104 19.13 -13.58 -15.64
CA THR A 104 19.64 -12.27 -15.21
C THR A 104 18.49 -11.36 -14.80
N ALA A 105 18.77 -10.43 -13.88
CA ALA A 105 17.81 -9.40 -13.51
C ALA A 105 17.34 -8.55 -14.71
N ARG A 106 18.18 -8.40 -15.76
CA ARG A 106 17.84 -7.66 -16.97
C ARG A 106 16.93 -8.42 -17.94
N GLU A 107 16.90 -9.75 -17.92
CA GLU A 107 15.88 -10.54 -18.62
C GLU A 107 14.52 -10.41 -17.92
N ARG A 108 14.48 -10.51 -16.59
CA ARG A 108 13.24 -10.34 -15.82
C ARG A 108 12.67 -8.94 -15.91
N SER A 109 13.54 -7.93 -15.88
CA SER A 109 13.25 -6.53 -16.21
C SER A 109 12.53 -6.41 -17.56
N LYS A 110 13.08 -6.96 -18.64
CA LYS A 110 12.46 -6.92 -19.98
C LYS A 110 11.08 -7.59 -20.02
N MET A 111 10.90 -8.73 -19.36
CA MET A 111 9.61 -9.43 -19.31
C MET A 111 8.55 -8.62 -18.54
N LEU A 112 8.89 -8.09 -17.37
CA LEU A 112 7.99 -7.22 -16.58
C LEU A 112 7.65 -5.94 -17.34
N ARG A 113 8.63 -5.31 -17.99
CA ARG A 113 8.41 -4.11 -18.80
C ARG A 113 7.44 -4.38 -19.96
N LYS A 114 7.63 -5.48 -20.69
CA LYS A 114 6.71 -5.86 -21.76
C LYS A 114 5.29 -6.16 -21.24
N TRP A 115 5.16 -6.71 -20.03
CA TRP A 115 3.85 -6.92 -19.40
C TRP A 115 3.18 -5.60 -19.01
N TYR A 116 3.94 -4.62 -18.50
CA TYR A 116 3.45 -3.25 -18.34
C TYR A 116 2.97 -2.64 -19.66
N ASP A 117 3.80 -2.67 -20.71
CA ASP A 117 3.48 -2.06 -22.00
C ASP A 117 2.17 -2.68 -22.57
N LEU A 118 2.03 -4.01 -22.47
CA LEU A 118 0.81 -4.74 -22.82
C LEU A 118 -0.41 -4.38 -21.95
N MET A 119 -0.23 -4.11 -20.66
CA MET A 119 -1.34 -3.63 -19.80
C MET A 119 -1.78 -2.22 -20.16
N VAL A 120 -0.86 -1.34 -20.57
CA VAL A 120 -1.17 0.01 -21.07
C VAL A 120 -1.90 -0.07 -22.41
N GLU A 121 -1.45 -0.91 -23.34
CA GLU A 121 -2.14 -1.15 -24.62
C GLU A 121 -3.58 -1.66 -24.46
N ASN A 122 -3.84 -2.47 -23.42
CA ASN A 122 -5.13 -3.11 -23.18
C ASN A 122 -5.92 -2.49 -22.00
N SER A 123 -5.53 -1.29 -21.54
CA SER A 123 -6.03 -0.71 -20.28
C SER A 123 -7.54 -0.47 -20.26
N GLU A 124 -8.14 -0.18 -21.41
CA GLU A 124 -9.59 0.01 -21.55
C GLU A 124 -10.37 -1.30 -21.32
N ASP A 125 -9.86 -2.43 -21.83
CA ASP A 125 -10.51 -3.74 -21.66
C ASP A 125 -10.28 -4.33 -20.27
N ILE A 126 -9.11 -4.07 -19.68
CA ILE A 126 -8.88 -4.34 -18.25
C ILE A 126 -9.86 -3.52 -17.39
N ALA A 127 -10.04 -2.23 -17.66
CA ALA A 127 -11.01 -1.40 -16.93
C ALA A 127 -12.46 -1.85 -17.14
N ARG A 128 -12.83 -2.33 -18.34
CA ARG A 128 -14.15 -2.94 -18.60
C ARG A 128 -14.36 -4.20 -17.77
N LEU A 129 -13.38 -5.12 -17.74
CA LEU A 129 -13.45 -6.33 -16.93
C LEU A 129 -13.58 -6.02 -15.44
N ILE A 130 -12.73 -5.13 -14.90
CA ILE A 130 -12.82 -4.65 -13.51
C ILE A 130 -14.22 -4.10 -13.22
N THR A 131 -14.75 -3.24 -14.10
CA THR A 131 -16.10 -2.66 -13.93
C THR A 131 -17.19 -3.72 -13.92
N TRP A 132 -17.08 -4.77 -14.74
CA TRP A 132 -18.09 -5.81 -14.86
C TRP A 132 -18.21 -6.67 -13.60
N GLU A 133 -17.08 -7.14 -13.06
CA GLU A 133 -17.07 -8.08 -11.93
C GLU A 133 -17.01 -7.39 -10.56
N ASN A 134 -16.43 -6.19 -10.46
CA ASN A 134 -16.38 -5.43 -9.21
C ASN A 134 -17.50 -4.37 -9.07
N GLY A 135 -18.11 -3.94 -10.16
CA GLY A 135 -19.14 -2.90 -10.19
C GLY A 135 -18.63 -1.46 -10.06
N LYS A 136 -17.36 -1.23 -9.66
CA LYS A 136 -16.80 0.13 -9.55
C LYS A 136 -16.90 0.89 -10.89
N PRO A 137 -17.12 2.22 -10.89
CA PRO A 137 -17.28 2.98 -12.13
C PRO A 137 -16.05 2.92 -13.04
N MET A 138 -16.26 3.01 -14.36
CA MET A 138 -15.20 2.98 -15.38
C MET A 138 -14.06 3.96 -15.12
N ALA A 139 -14.31 5.11 -14.47
CA ALA A 139 -13.26 6.06 -14.09
C ALA A 139 -12.29 5.50 -13.03
N ASP A 140 -12.86 4.91 -11.97
CA ASP A 140 -12.13 4.22 -10.91
C ASP A 140 -11.42 2.96 -11.45
N ALA A 141 -12.07 2.21 -12.34
CA ALA A 141 -11.50 1.03 -12.98
C ALA A 141 -10.32 1.36 -13.91
N LYS A 142 -10.36 2.48 -14.65
CA LYS A 142 -9.21 2.97 -15.44
C LYS A 142 -8.07 3.42 -14.53
N GLY A 143 -8.37 4.14 -13.46
CA GLY A 143 -7.39 4.50 -12.43
C GLY A 143 -6.69 3.28 -11.84
N GLU A 144 -7.45 2.21 -11.54
CA GLU A 144 -6.86 0.93 -11.12
C GLU A 144 -6.03 0.27 -12.23
N ALA A 145 -6.51 0.19 -13.47
CA ALA A 145 -5.78 -0.47 -14.56
C ALA A 145 -4.38 0.15 -14.76
N THR A 146 -4.28 1.48 -14.73
CA THR A 146 -2.99 2.19 -14.74
C THR A 146 -2.18 1.94 -13.47
N TYR A 147 -2.77 2.10 -12.27
CA TYR A 147 -2.04 1.87 -11.00
C TYR A 147 -1.49 0.45 -10.89
N ALA A 148 -2.24 -0.56 -11.36
CA ALA A 148 -1.82 -1.95 -11.44
C ALA A 148 -0.65 -2.14 -12.42
N ALA A 149 -0.74 -1.57 -13.62
CA ALA A 149 0.34 -1.64 -14.60
C ALA A 149 1.65 -1.09 -14.00
N ASN A 150 1.59 0.09 -13.36
CA ASN A 150 2.77 0.78 -12.85
C ASN A 150 3.60 -0.03 -11.83
N PHE A 151 3.05 -1.06 -11.17
CA PHE A 151 3.85 -1.99 -10.36
C PHE A 151 4.77 -2.88 -11.19
N PHE A 152 4.37 -3.27 -12.41
CA PHE A 152 5.25 -3.98 -13.35
C PHE A 152 6.31 -3.05 -13.94
N GLU A 153 6.01 -1.77 -14.19
CA GLU A 153 7.03 -0.77 -14.56
C GLU A 153 8.05 -0.61 -13.43
N TRP A 154 7.60 -0.27 -12.22
CA TRP A 154 8.45 -0.10 -11.04
C TRP A 154 9.34 -1.32 -10.75
N PHE A 155 8.76 -2.52 -10.66
CA PHE A 155 9.53 -3.73 -10.37
C PHE A 155 10.32 -4.26 -11.58
N SER A 156 10.03 -3.83 -12.82
CA SER A 156 10.96 -4.03 -13.94
C SER A 156 12.27 -3.26 -13.75
N GLU A 157 12.22 -2.10 -13.09
CA GLU A 157 13.40 -1.30 -12.81
C GLU A 157 14.13 -1.72 -11.53
N GLU A 158 13.41 -2.14 -10.49
CA GLU A 158 14.03 -2.61 -9.24
C GLU A 158 14.67 -4.00 -9.36
N ALA A 159 14.26 -4.84 -10.33
CA ALA A 159 14.89 -6.13 -10.59
C ALA A 159 16.44 -6.05 -10.68
N PRO A 160 17.05 -5.15 -11.48
CA PRO A 160 18.51 -4.92 -11.51
C PRO A 160 19.07 -4.05 -10.38
N ARG A 161 18.27 -3.59 -9.40
CA ARG A 161 18.71 -2.81 -8.23
C ARG A 161 18.72 -3.63 -6.91
N ALA A 162 18.67 -4.95 -7.03
CA ALA A 162 18.78 -5.92 -5.94
C ALA A 162 20.21 -6.00 -5.34
N TYR A 163 20.70 -4.89 -4.78
CA TYR A 163 22.06 -4.78 -4.25
C TYR A 163 22.28 -5.58 -2.97
N GLY A 164 23.47 -6.18 -2.86
CA GLY A 164 24.07 -6.60 -1.61
C GLY A 164 25.24 -5.69 -1.23
N ASP A 165 25.87 -5.99 -0.10
CA ASP A 165 26.81 -5.13 0.62
C ASP A 165 28.22 -5.72 0.60
N THR A 166 29.24 -4.88 0.80
CA THR A 166 30.57 -5.34 1.23
C THR A 166 30.85 -4.80 2.63
N ILE A 167 31.32 -5.66 3.52
CA ILE A 167 31.36 -5.41 4.96
C ILE A 167 32.80 -5.57 5.46
N SER A 168 33.27 -4.61 6.26
CA SER A 168 34.60 -4.67 6.86
C SER A 168 34.72 -5.86 7.81
N ALA A 169 35.71 -6.72 7.58
CA ALA A 169 35.92 -7.93 8.36
C ALA A 169 36.77 -7.64 9.61
N THR A 170 36.29 -8.05 10.78
CA THR A 170 37.04 -7.93 12.06
C THR A 170 38.29 -8.81 12.10
N VAL A 171 38.31 -9.91 11.33
CA VAL A 171 39.45 -10.82 11.22
C VAL A 171 40.31 -10.40 10.02
N ALA A 172 41.58 -10.09 10.28
CA ALA A 172 42.55 -9.75 9.23
C ALA A 172 42.64 -10.88 8.18
N GLY A 173 42.73 -10.51 6.90
CA GLY A 173 42.74 -11.47 5.81
C GLY A 173 41.37 -12.02 5.40
N ASN A 174 40.27 -11.73 6.12
CA ASN A 174 38.92 -12.06 5.65
C ASN A 174 38.33 -10.95 4.76
N ARG A 175 37.33 -11.29 3.94
CA ARG A 175 36.42 -10.35 3.27
C ARG A 175 34.99 -10.83 3.45
N VAL A 176 34.07 -9.94 3.80
CA VAL A 176 32.65 -10.26 4.00
C VAL A 176 31.81 -9.51 2.96
N PHE A 177 30.85 -10.19 2.35
CA PHE A 177 29.86 -9.57 1.47
C PHE A 177 28.49 -10.24 1.62
N THR A 178 27.43 -9.58 1.14
CA THR A 178 26.08 -10.13 1.10
C THR A 178 25.58 -10.30 -0.33
N LEU A 179 24.67 -11.25 -0.52
CA LEU A 179 23.92 -11.50 -1.76
C LEU A 179 22.43 -11.53 -1.43
N LYS A 180 21.59 -10.97 -2.31
CA LYS A 180 20.14 -11.13 -2.24
C LYS A 180 19.69 -12.19 -3.26
N GLU A 181 19.09 -13.28 -2.77
CA GLU A 181 18.58 -14.39 -3.59
C GLU A 181 17.05 -14.51 -3.48
N PRO A 182 16.33 -14.95 -4.53
CA PRO A 182 14.89 -15.18 -4.46
C PRO A 182 14.52 -16.24 -3.43
N VAL A 183 13.46 -15.99 -2.65
CA VAL A 183 13.02 -16.85 -1.54
C VAL A 183 12.51 -18.23 -1.96
N GLY A 184 11.95 -18.37 -3.17
CA GLY A 184 11.46 -19.66 -3.70
C GLY A 184 10.12 -19.54 -4.42
N VAL A 185 9.31 -20.59 -4.32
CA VAL A 185 7.89 -20.56 -4.73
C VAL A 185 7.11 -19.69 -3.75
N CYS A 186 6.30 -18.77 -4.28
CA CYS A 186 5.52 -17.81 -3.51
C CYS A 186 4.01 -18.04 -3.69
N GLY A 187 3.29 -18.25 -2.58
CA GLY A 187 1.83 -18.28 -2.54
C GLY A 187 1.27 -16.87 -2.41
N LEU A 188 0.38 -16.45 -3.32
CA LEU A 188 -0.23 -15.13 -3.32
C LEU A 188 -1.74 -15.29 -3.15
N ILE A 189 -2.37 -14.54 -2.25
CA ILE A 189 -3.82 -14.60 -2.03
C ILE A 189 -4.37 -13.17 -2.02
N THR A 190 -5.31 -12.87 -2.91
CA THR A 190 -5.77 -11.49 -3.17
C THR A 190 -7.28 -11.30 -2.94
N PRO A 191 -7.71 -10.09 -2.55
CA PRO A 191 -9.11 -9.73 -2.36
C PRO A 191 -9.75 -9.20 -3.64
N TRP A 192 -11.07 -9.05 -3.62
CA TRP A 192 -11.91 -8.62 -4.74
C TRP A 192 -11.92 -7.11 -5.01
N ASN A 193 -11.47 -6.27 -4.08
CA ASN A 193 -11.70 -4.83 -4.16
C ASN A 193 -10.74 -4.07 -5.10
N PHE A 194 -9.59 -4.67 -5.41
CA PHE A 194 -8.64 -4.20 -6.42
C PHE A 194 -8.09 -5.41 -7.19
N PRO A 195 -8.90 -6.00 -8.10
CA PRO A 195 -8.58 -7.29 -8.72
C PRO A 195 -7.40 -7.26 -9.69
N ALA A 196 -7.02 -6.09 -10.23
CA ALA A 196 -5.78 -5.93 -10.97
C ALA A 196 -4.62 -5.54 -10.04
N ALA A 197 -4.80 -4.52 -9.20
CA ALA A 197 -3.68 -3.94 -8.45
C ALA A 197 -3.15 -4.88 -7.37
N MET A 198 -3.99 -5.71 -6.73
CA MET A 198 -3.52 -6.67 -5.72
C MET A 198 -2.74 -7.85 -6.32
N ILE A 199 -3.02 -8.21 -7.58
CA ILE A 199 -2.26 -9.21 -8.33
C ILE A 199 -0.89 -8.65 -8.70
N THR A 200 -0.85 -7.48 -9.35
CA THR A 200 0.40 -6.86 -9.85
C THR A 200 1.35 -6.44 -8.71
N ARG A 201 0.83 -5.86 -7.61
CA ARG A 201 1.58 -5.56 -6.36
C ARG A 201 2.37 -6.74 -5.82
N LYS A 202 1.88 -7.98 -6.01
CA LYS A 202 2.46 -9.21 -5.48
C LYS A 202 3.28 -10.00 -6.50
N ILE A 203 2.85 -10.04 -7.76
CA ILE A 203 3.55 -10.75 -8.84
C ILE A 203 4.79 -9.96 -9.31
N GLY A 204 4.69 -8.63 -9.43
CA GLY A 204 5.79 -7.76 -9.86
C GLY A 204 7.09 -7.96 -9.07
N PRO A 205 7.10 -7.79 -7.74
CA PRO A 205 8.32 -7.95 -6.94
C PRO A 205 8.78 -9.41 -6.87
N ALA A 206 7.86 -10.39 -6.87
CA ALA A 206 8.20 -11.81 -6.90
C ALA A 206 9.00 -12.18 -8.15
N LEU A 207 8.51 -11.80 -9.33
CA LEU A 207 9.21 -12.05 -10.59
C LEU A 207 10.47 -11.20 -10.70
N ALA A 208 10.48 -9.95 -10.22
CA ALA A 208 11.69 -9.12 -10.19
C ALA A 208 12.81 -9.80 -9.39
N ALA A 209 12.50 -10.35 -8.21
CA ALA A 209 13.43 -11.12 -7.39
C ALA A 209 13.91 -12.42 -8.06
N GLY A 210 13.09 -13.04 -8.92
CA GLY A 210 13.37 -14.33 -9.56
C GLY A 210 12.64 -15.51 -8.91
N CYS A 211 11.56 -15.25 -8.18
CA CYS A 211 10.64 -16.25 -7.64
C CYS A 211 9.63 -16.72 -8.70
N THR A 212 8.98 -17.85 -8.45
CA THR A 212 7.79 -18.30 -9.18
C THR A 212 6.56 -18.21 -8.26
N VAL A 213 5.36 -18.07 -8.84
CA VAL A 213 4.15 -17.73 -8.08
C VAL A 213 2.97 -18.67 -8.35
N VAL A 214 2.18 -18.90 -7.29
CA VAL A 214 0.82 -19.45 -7.35
C VAL A 214 -0.11 -18.44 -6.71
N ALA A 215 -1.01 -17.85 -7.49
CA ALA A 215 -1.95 -16.83 -7.01
C ALA A 215 -3.38 -17.37 -6.93
N LYS A 216 -4.00 -17.31 -5.75
CA LYS A 216 -5.43 -17.53 -5.57
C LYS A 216 -6.17 -16.21 -5.78
N SER A 217 -6.89 -16.08 -6.89
CA SER A 217 -7.75 -14.93 -7.15
C SER A 217 -9.05 -14.98 -6.33
N PRO A 218 -9.66 -13.84 -5.99
CA PRO A 218 -11.00 -13.79 -5.41
C PRO A 218 -12.02 -14.53 -6.29
N GLY A 219 -13.06 -15.11 -5.69
CA GLY A 219 -14.13 -15.77 -6.44
C GLY A 219 -15.10 -14.76 -7.04
N GLU A 220 -15.21 -13.59 -6.41
CA GLU A 220 -16.08 -12.48 -6.79
C GLU A 220 -15.57 -11.76 -8.04
N THR A 221 -14.25 -11.69 -8.24
CA THR A 221 -13.62 -10.93 -9.34
C THR A 221 -12.41 -11.65 -9.98
N PRO A 222 -12.60 -12.82 -10.63
CA PRO A 222 -11.50 -13.63 -11.15
C PRO A 222 -11.06 -13.29 -12.58
N PHE A 223 -11.89 -12.64 -13.41
CA PHE A 223 -11.63 -12.46 -14.84
C PHE A 223 -10.54 -11.44 -15.11
N THR A 224 -10.44 -10.37 -14.32
CA THR A 224 -9.31 -9.43 -14.39
C THR A 224 -7.98 -10.15 -14.15
N ALA A 225 -7.92 -11.04 -13.16
CA ALA A 225 -6.72 -11.83 -12.89
C ALA A 225 -6.39 -12.79 -14.04
N ALA A 226 -7.41 -13.36 -14.69
CA ALA A 226 -7.22 -14.21 -15.86
C ALA A 226 -6.74 -13.41 -17.11
N ALA A 227 -7.26 -12.20 -17.33
CA ALA A 227 -6.76 -11.30 -18.38
C ALA A 227 -5.27 -10.94 -18.14
N LEU A 228 -4.87 -10.72 -16.88
CA LEU A 228 -3.45 -10.52 -16.54
C LEU A 228 -2.60 -11.76 -16.85
N ALA A 229 -3.09 -12.98 -16.58
CA ALA A 229 -2.38 -14.21 -16.94
C ALA A 229 -2.21 -14.38 -18.46
N GLU A 230 -3.23 -14.05 -19.28
CA GLU A 230 -3.13 -14.00 -20.74
C GLU A 230 -2.04 -13.01 -21.19
N LEU A 231 -2.03 -11.79 -20.65
CA LEU A 231 -0.98 -10.82 -20.94
C LEU A 231 0.42 -11.29 -20.47
N SER A 232 0.52 -12.12 -19.43
CA SER A 232 1.80 -12.71 -18.99
C SER A 232 2.41 -13.64 -20.05
N VAL A 233 1.58 -14.42 -20.75
CA VAL A 233 2.02 -15.28 -21.87
C VAL A 233 2.54 -14.43 -23.00
N ARG A 234 1.80 -13.37 -23.37
CA ARG A 234 2.21 -12.40 -24.41
C ARG A 234 3.49 -11.65 -24.04
N ALA A 235 3.71 -11.36 -22.76
CA ALA A 235 4.94 -10.77 -22.24
C ALA A 235 6.16 -11.73 -22.33
N GLY A 236 5.93 -13.02 -22.56
CA GLY A 236 6.98 -14.04 -22.65
C GLY A 236 7.36 -14.66 -21.30
N ILE A 237 6.50 -14.56 -20.28
CA ILE A 237 6.71 -15.22 -18.99
C ILE A 237 6.74 -16.75 -19.20
N PRO A 238 7.80 -17.46 -18.75
CA PRO A 238 7.89 -18.90 -18.99
C PRO A 238 6.77 -19.71 -18.29
N PRO A 239 6.33 -20.83 -18.88
CA PRO A 239 5.39 -21.76 -18.24
C PRO A 239 5.80 -22.12 -16.80
N GLY A 240 4.81 -22.08 -15.90
CA GLY A 240 4.97 -22.38 -14.48
C GLY A 240 5.53 -21.23 -13.63
N VAL A 241 6.07 -20.15 -14.23
CA VAL A 241 6.54 -18.98 -13.45
C VAL A 241 5.39 -18.20 -12.83
N VAL A 242 4.27 -18.09 -13.56
CA VAL A 242 2.98 -17.56 -13.06
C VAL A 242 1.93 -18.65 -13.20
N ASN A 243 1.15 -18.85 -12.14
CA ASN A 243 -0.01 -19.72 -12.10
C ASN A 243 -1.11 -18.99 -11.33
N ILE A 244 -2.35 -18.99 -11.83
CA ILE A 244 -3.51 -18.33 -11.21
C ILE A 244 -4.64 -19.35 -11.10
N ILE A 245 -5.14 -19.54 -9.88
CA ILE A 245 -6.18 -20.52 -9.53
C ILE A 245 -7.40 -19.86 -8.88
N THR A 246 -8.58 -20.38 -9.20
CA THR A 246 -9.88 -19.87 -8.75
C THR A 246 -10.56 -20.83 -7.79
N ALA A 247 -11.21 -20.29 -6.77
CA ALA A 247 -12.14 -21.02 -5.91
C ALA A 247 -13.10 -20.01 -5.30
N MET A 248 -14.38 -20.37 -5.16
CA MET A 248 -15.34 -19.63 -4.36
C MET A 248 -15.54 -20.41 -3.06
N LYS A 249 -16.16 -21.59 -3.16
CA LYS A 249 -16.50 -22.47 -2.04
C LYS A 249 -15.28 -23.09 -1.38
N ASN A 250 -14.30 -23.54 -2.15
CA ASN A 250 -13.11 -24.25 -1.65
C ASN A 250 -11.99 -23.27 -1.23
N THR A 251 -12.26 -21.96 -1.17
CA THR A 251 -11.28 -20.93 -0.78
C THR A 251 -10.49 -21.28 0.51
N PRO A 252 -11.09 -21.83 1.59
CA PRO A 252 -10.34 -22.23 2.78
C PRO A 252 -9.36 -23.39 2.52
N GLU A 253 -9.78 -24.39 1.75
CA GLU A 253 -9.00 -25.59 1.40
C GLU A 253 -7.80 -25.22 0.51
N VAL A 254 -8.01 -24.37 -0.49
CA VAL A 254 -6.94 -23.85 -1.37
C VAL A 254 -5.97 -22.95 -0.58
N GLY A 255 -6.47 -22.14 0.36
CA GLY A 255 -5.63 -21.35 1.27
C GLY A 255 -4.77 -22.23 2.19
N GLU A 256 -5.33 -23.28 2.75
CA GLU A 256 -4.60 -24.29 3.53
C GLU A 256 -3.54 -25.00 2.68
N ALA A 257 -3.86 -25.41 1.45
CA ALA A 257 -2.91 -26.06 0.54
C ALA A 257 -1.66 -25.18 0.29
N ILE A 258 -1.86 -23.88 0.05
CA ILE A 258 -0.77 -22.91 -0.16
C ILE A 258 0.05 -22.68 1.12
N THR A 259 -0.60 -22.57 2.27
CA THR A 259 0.06 -22.27 3.56
C THR A 259 0.71 -23.47 4.24
N SER A 260 0.26 -24.70 3.97
CA SER A 260 0.86 -25.92 4.54
C SER A 260 1.96 -26.53 3.67
N SER A 261 1.94 -26.34 2.34
CA SER A 261 2.88 -27.01 1.43
C SER A 261 4.35 -26.59 1.65
N ASP A 262 5.22 -27.56 1.94
CA ASP A 262 6.67 -27.35 2.14
C ASP A 262 7.37 -26.67 0.96
N ILE A 263 6.84 -26.80 -0.24
CA ILE A 263 7.39 -26.19 -1.46
C ILE A 263 7.31 -24.67 -1.41
N VAL A 264 6.21 -24.13 -0.87
CA VAL A 264 5.97 -22.68 -0.78
C VAL A 264 6.85 -22.09 0.32
N LYS A 265 7.71 -21.12 -0.03
CA LYS A 265 8.67 -20.50 0.91
C LYS A 265 8.27 -19.09 1.37
N LYS A 266 7.35 -18.45 0.65
CA LYS A 266 6.71 -17.20 1.07
C LYS A 266 5.21 -17.24 0.81
N VAL A 267 4.41 -16.65 1.71
CA VAL A 267 3.01 -16.29 1.43
C VAL A 267 2.82 -14.78 1.53
N SER A 268 2.12 -14.18 0.56
CA SER A 268 1.65 -12.79 0.62
C SER A 268 0.13 -12.75 0.49
N PHE A 269 -0.56 -12.16 1.46
CA PHE A 269 -2.01 -12.08 1.52
C PHE A 269 -2.49 -10.65 1.77
N THR A 270 -3.56 -10.26 1.10
CA THR A 270 -4.32 -9.04 1.42
C THR A 270 -5.78 -9.41 1.68
N GLY A 271 -6.38 -8.92 2.76
CA GLY A 271 -7.77 -9.24 3.12
C GLY A 271 -8.09 -9.03 4.60
N SER A 272 -9.05 -9.77 5.15
CA SER A 272 -9.50 -9.54 6.53
C SER A 272 -8.49 -10.04 7.58
N THR A 273 -8.37 -9.29 8.69
CA THR A 273 -7.47 -9.62 9.80
C THR A 273 -7.73 -11.00 10.42
N GLY A 274 -8.99 -11.46 10.43
CA GLY A 274 -9.35 -12.80 10.88
C GLY A 274 -8.76 -13.91 10.00
N VAL A 275 -8.78 -13.75 8.67
CA VAL A 275 -8.15 -14.68 7.73
C VAL A 275 -6.62 -14.57 7.79
N GLY A 276 -6.07 -13.36 7.96
CA GLY A 276 -4.62 -13.18 8.18
C GLY A 276 -4.11 -13.96 9.40
N LYS A 277 -4.83 -13.89 10.53
CA LYS A 277 -4.54 -14.68 11.74
C LYS A 277 -4.66 -16.20 11.53
N LEU A 278 -5.50 -16.67 10.60
CA LEU A 278 -5.61 -18.09 10.24
C LEU A 278 -4.43 -18.54 9.37
N LEU A 279 -4.16 -17.83 8.28
CA LEU A 279 -3.07 -18.12 7.35
C LEU A 279 -1.70 -18.05 8.05
N MET A 280 -1.53 -17.17 9.04
CA MET A 280 -0.33 -17.11 9.89
C MET A 280 -0.11 -18.41 10.65
N LYS A 281 -1.16 -18.96 11.28
CA LYS A 281 -1.09 -20.22 12.03
C LYS A 281 -0.76 -21.39 11.12
N GLN A 282 -1.44 -21.51 9.98
CA GLN A 282 -1.22 -22.57 8.99
C GLN A 282 0.20 -22.51 8.38
N SER A 283 0.83 -21.34 8.33
CA SER A 283 2.19 -21.15 7.81
C SER A 283 3.29 -21.39 8.87
N ALA A 284 2.94 -21.56 10.14
CA ALA A 284 3.91 -21.60 11.24
C ALA A 284 4.79 -22.85 11.21
N ASP A 285 4.19 -24.02 10.95
CA ASP A 285 4.86 -25.34 10.98
C ASP A 285 6.03 -25.46 10.00
N THR A 286 6.06 -24.60 8.97
CA THR A 286 7.10 -24.57 7.93
C THR A 286 7.86 -23.23 7.86
N LEU A 287 7.69 -22.35 8.87
CA LEU A 287 8.40 -21.08 9.06
C LEU A 287 8.52 -20.21 7.80
N LYS A 288 7.45 -20.13 7.00
CA LYS A 288 7.45 -19.36 5.75
C LYS A 288 7.68 -17.87 6.01
N LYS A 289 8.33 -17.18 5.07
CA LYS A 289 8.31 -15.70 5.05
C LYS A 289 6.89 -15.24 4.75
N LEU A 290 6.39 -14.25 5.48
CA LEU A 290 5.02 -13.77 5.34
C LEU A 290 5.02 -12.27 5.01
N SER A 291 4.03 -11.80 4.26
CA SER A 291 3.65 -10.38 4.18
C SER A 291 2.14 -10.27 4.17
N PHE A 292 1.58 -9.51 5.09
CA PHE A 292 0.13 -9.41 5.26
C PHE A 292 -0.31 -7.94 5.25
N GLU A 293 -1.34 -7.67 4.46
CA GLU A 293 -2.01 -6.38 4.33
C GLU A 293 -3.46 -6.57 4.76
N LEU A 294 -3.76 -6.21 6.01
CA LEU A 294 -5.00 -6.60 6.68
C LEU A 294 -5.97 -5.42 6.86
N GLY A 295 -6.99 -5.58 7.69
CA GLY A 295 -8.02 -4.57 7.90
C GLY A 295 -7.49 -3.24 8.44
N GLY A 296 -8.20 -2.16 8.14
CA GLY A 296 -7.89 -0.80 8.57
C GLY A 296 -9.02 -0.19 9.41
N ASN A 297 -8.71 0.87 10.17
CA ASN A 297 -9.72 1.72 10.79
C ASN A 297 -9.25 3.18 10.69
N ALA A 298 -9.01 3.62 9.45
CA ALA A 298 -8.20 4.80 9.17
C ALA A 298 -8.81 6.08 9.79
N PRO A 299 -8.08 6.77 10.68
CA PRO A 299 -8.44 8.10 11.14
C PRO A 299 -8.15 9.12 10.03
N PHE A 300 -9.05 10.09 9.88
CA PHE A 300 -8.90 11.24 8.99
C PHE A 300 -9.13 12.50 9.82
N ILE A 301 -8.08 13.27 10.12
CA ILE A 301 -8.10 14.34 11.12
C ILE A 301 -8.03 15.71 10.43
N VAL A 302 -8.93 16.63 10.77
CA VAL A 302 -8.90 18.02 10.26
C VAL A 302 -8.84 18.99 11.44
N PHE A 303 -7.74 19.72 11.53
CA PHE A 303 -7.51 20.74 12.56
C PHE A 303 -8.06 22.11 12.13
N ASP A 304 -8.30 23.01 13.09
CA ASP A 304 -8.87 24.34 12.84
C ASP A 304 -8.01 25.22 11.91
N ASP A 305 -6.71 24.90 11.75
CA ASP A 305 -5.77 25.60 10.86
C ASP A 305 -5.66 24.96 9.46
N ALA A 306 -6.42 23.91 9.18
CA ALA A 306 -6.45 23.24 7.88
C ALA A 306 -6.95 24.16 6.74
N ASP A 307 -6.53 23.84 5.52
CA ASP A 307 -7.24 24.34 4.33
C ASP A 307 -8.54 23.56 4.15
N LEU A 308 -9.69 24.24 4.32
CA LEU A 308 -11.00 23.59 4.40
C LEU A 308 -11.39 22.88 3.09
N ASP A 309 -11.19 23.52 1.94
CA ASP A 309 -11.52 22.93 0.64
C ASP A 309 -10.61 21.74 0.32
N THR A 310 -9.31 21.84 0.63
CA THR A 310 -8.36 20.74 0.46
C THR A 310 -8.66 19.58 1.41
N ALA A 311 -9.07 19.85 2.65
CA ALA A 311 -9.51 18.84 3.61
C ALA A 311 -10.80 18.14 3.17
N VAL A 312 -11.80 18.89 2.68
CA VAL A 312 -13.03 18.33 2.12
C VAL A 312 -12.74 17.49 0.87
N ALA A 313 -11.89 17.97 -0.05
CA ALA A 313 -11.48 17.20 -1.23
C ALA A 313 -10.73 15.91 -0.85
N GLY A 314 -9.82 15.97 0.13
CA GLY A 314 -9.12 14.82 0.67
C GLY A 314 -10.05 13.82 1.36
N ALA A 315 -11.05 14.30 2.09
CA ALA A 315 -12.06 13.46 2.74
C ALA A 315 -12.89 12.73 1.69
N ILE A 316 -13.32 13.41 0.63
CA ILE A 316 -14.05 12.82 -0.50
C ILE A 316 -13.21 11.72 -1.18
N ALA A 317 -11.96 12.05 -1.55
CA ALA A 317 -11.06 11.14 -2.27
C ALA A 317 -10.58 9.92 -1.46
N SER A 318 -10.52 10.02 -0.14
CA SER A 318 -10.19 8.91 0.77
C SER A 318 -11.42 8.09 1.20
N LYS A 319 -12.55 8.72 1.51
CA LYS A 319 -13.76 8.03 2.00
C LYS A 319 -14.49 7.27 0.90
N PHE A 320 -14.74 7.91 -0.24
CA PHE A 320 -15.83 7.48 -1.13
C PHE A 320 -15.38 6.74 -2.39
N ARG A 321 -14.11 6.86 -2.80
CA ARG A 321 -13.49 6.07 -3.90
C ARG A 321 -13.86 4.59 -3.81
N SER A 322 -14.23 3.99 -4.95
CA SER A 322 -14.72 2.60 -5.08
C SER A 322 -15.85 2.26 -4.10
N SER A 323 -16.78 3.21 -3.91
CA SER A 323 -17.89 3.16 -2.94
C SER A 323 -17.43 2.88 -1.49
N GLY A 324 -16.23 3.32 -1.12
CA GLY A 324 -15.66 3.15 0.23
C GLY A 324 -15.11 1.75 0.54
N GLN A 325 -14.97 0.88 -0.47
CA GLN A 325 -14.53 -0.51 -0.31
C GLN A 325 -13.00 -0.66 -0.41
N THR A 326 -12.22 0.23 0.22
CA THR A 326 -10.74 0.18 0.20
C THR A 326 -10.18 0.16 1.62
N CYS A 327 -9.15 -0.67 1.88
CA CYS A 327 -8.57 -0.84 3.23
C CYS A 327 -7.92 0.44 3.80
N VAL A 328 -7.59 1.39 2.92
CA VAL A 328 -7.10 2.73 3.29
C VAL A 328 -8.20 3.80 3.19
N CYS A 329 -9.47 3.43 3.05
CA CYS A 329 -10.56 4.40 3.12
C CYS A 329 -10.63 4.99 4.53
N ALA A 330 -10.84 6.31 4.61
CA ALA A 330 -11.20 6.96 5.86
C ALA A 330 -12.42 6.25 6.48
N ASN A 331 -12.28 5.79 7.72
CA ASN A 331 -13.40 5.20 8.47
C ASN A 331 -13.90 6.21 9.50
N ARG A 332 -13.00 6.89 10.21
CA ARG A 332 -13.32 7.85 11.28
C ARG A 332 -12.83 9.24 10.90
N LEU A 333 -13.75 10.16 10.59
CA LEU A 333 -13.41 11.54 10.23
C LEU A 333 -13.47 12.41 11.49
N TYR A 334 -12.32 12.68 12.09
CA TYR A 334 -12.17 13.53 13.26
C TYR A 334 -12.00 15.00 12.84
N ILE A 335 -12.93 15.87 13.22
CA ILE A 335 -12.93 17.28 12.81
C ILE A 335 -12.90 18.18 14.06
N GLN A 336 -12.00 19.17 14.09
CA GLN A 336 -11.83 20.03 15.26
C GLN A 336 -13.03 20.96 15.47
N ARG A 337 -13.35 21.23 16.74
CA ARG A 337 -14.57 21.92 17.17
C ARG A 337 -14.79 23.30 16.52
N GLY A 338 -13.74 24.06 16.20
CA GLY A 338 -13.83 25.41 15.61
C GLY A 338 -14.25 25.44 14.14
N ILE A 339 -14.09 24.33 13.41
CA ILE A 339 -14.47 24.18 12.00
C ILE A 339 -15.54 23.10 11.75
N TYR A 340 -15.97 22.36 12.78
CA TYR A 340 -16.82 21.17 12.68
C TYR A 340 -18.04 21.34 11.77
N ASP A 341 -18.91 22.33 12.04
CA ASP A 341 -20.13 22.53 11.27
C ASP A 341 -19.84 22.99 9.83
N LYS A 342 -18.85 23.87 9.63
CA LYS A 342 -18.43 24.34 8.29
C LYS A 342 -17.91 23.20 7.42
N PHE A 343 -17.14 22.28 8.01
CA PHE A 343 -16.69 21.07 7.33
C PHE A 343 -17.88 20.17 7.00
N ALA A 344 -18.77 19.93 7.96
CA ALA A 344 -19.94 19.08 7.75
C ALA A 344 -20.85 19.60 6.61
N GLU A 345 -21.11 20.91 6.57
CA GLU A 345 -21.83 21.58 5.48
C GLU A 345 -21.11 21.42 4.13
N ALA A 346 -19.85 21.86 4.03
CA ALA A 346 -19.10 21.82 2.77
C ALA A 346 -18.91 20.39 2.23
N PHE A 347 -18.70 19.41 3.12
CA PHE A 347 -18.58 17.99 2.78
C PHE A 347 -19.90 17.40 2.29
N VAL A 348 -21.03 17.71 2.95
CA VAL A 348 -22.37 17.28 2.52
C VAL A 348 -22.73 17.86 1.15
N GLU A 349 -22.38 19.11 0.85
CA GLU A 349 -22.59 19.67 -0.49
C GLU A 349 -21.78 18.96 -1.58
N LYS A 350 -20.58 18.43 -1.29
CA LYS A 350 -19.88 17.56 -2.25
C LYS A 350 -20.59 16.21 -2.42
N VAL A 351 -21.00 15.57 -1.33
CA VAL A 351 -21.66 14.25 -1.36
C VAL A 351 -23.02 14.29 -2.08
N LYS A 352 -23.79 15.38 -1.94
CA LYS A 352 -25.05 15.61 -2.67
C LYS A 352 -24.90 15.60 -4.20
N ASN A 353 -23.70 15.87 -4.72
CA ASN A 353 -23.43 15.88 -6.17
C ASN A 353 -23.00 14.51 -6.71
N PHE A 354 -22.98 13.46 -5.89
CA PHE A 354 -22.64 12.10 -6.34
C PHE A 354 -23.79 11.44 -7.11
N LYS A 355 -23.51 10.99 -8.34
CA LYS A 355 -24.38 10.06 -9.08
C LYS A 355 -24.02 8.62 -8.73
N VAL A 356 -24.98 7.89 -8.16
CA VAL A 356 -24.94 6.42 -7.99
C VAL A 356 -25.60 5.78 -9.22
N GLY A 357 -25.08 4.66 -9.70
CA GLY A 357 -25.64 3.93 -10.86
C GLY A 357 -24.72 2.81 -11.33
N HIS A 358 -25.01 2.20 -12.48
CA HIS A 358 -24.16 1.11 -12.97
C HIS A 358 -22.80 1.64 -13.46
N GLY A 359 -21.74 0.84 -13.31
CA GLY A 359 -20.37 1.31 -13.52
C GLY A 359 -20.01 1.79 -14.94
N TYR A 360 -20.82 1.44 -15.95
CA TYR A 360 -20.68 1.88 -17.34
C TYR A 360 -21.47 3.17 -17.68
N ASP A 361 -22.40 3.60 -16.83
CA ASP A 361 -23.29 4.73 -17.14
C ASP A 361 -22.51 6.06 -17.10
N GLU A 362 -22.74 6.93 -18.10
CA GLU A 362 -22.03 8.21 -18.19
C GLU A 362 -22.23 9.08 -16.95
N GLY A 363 -21.13 9.59 -16.40
CA GLY A 363 -21.11 10.44 -15.20
C GLY A 363 -21.43 9.74 -13.88
N VAL A 364 -21.55 8.40 -13.84
CA VAL A 364 -21.64 7.69 -12.55
C VAL A 364 -20.33 7.83 -11.77
N THR A 365 -20.47 8.15 -10.49
CA THR A 365 -19.37 8.37 -9.54
C THR A 365 -19.23 7.24 -8.53
N HIS A 366 -20.30 6.46 -8.31
CA HIS A 366 -20.36 5.40 -7.31
C HIS A 366 -21.14 4.21 -7.85
N GLY A 367 -20.49 3.03 -7.83
CA GLY A 367 -21.10 1.75 -8.19
C GLY A 367 -21.74 1.04 -6.99
N PRO A 368 -22.25 -0.18 -7.18
CA PRO A 368 -22.77 -1.02 -6.11
C PRO A 368 -21.66 -1.44 -5.12
N LEU A 369 -22.07 -2.06 -4.02
CA LEU A 369 -21.19 -2.86 -3.18
C LEU A 369 -21.04 -4.26 -3.78
N ILE A 370 -19.98 -5.00 -3.45
CA ILE A 370 -19.69 -6.29 -4.10
C ILE A 370 -20.76 -7.38 -3.85
N HIS A 371 -21.49 -7.31 -2.73
CA HIS A 371 -22.51 -8.28 -2.34
C HIS A 371 -23.36 -7.82 -1.14
N ASP A 372 -24.52 -8.47 -0.95
CA ASP A 372 -25.49 -8.33 0.14
C ASP A 372 -24.92 -8.14 1.54
N ARG A 373 -23.86 -8.89 1.92
CA ARG A 373 -23.23 -8.81 3.24
C ARG A 373 -22.59 -7.46 3.52
N ALA A 374 -22.07 -6.80 2.48
CA ALA A 374 -21.49 -5.46 2.58
C ALA A 374 -22.58 -4.40 2.77
N VAL A 375 -23.68 -4.50 2.01
CA VAL A 375 -24.89 -3.66 2.18
C VAL A 375 -25.45 -3.81 3.59
N SER A 376 -25.49 -5.04 4.09
CA SER A 376 -26.02 -5.37 5.41
C SER A 376 -25.14 -4.82 6.55
N LYS A 377 -23.80 -4.86 6.40
CA LYS A 377 -22.88 -4.23 7.37
C LYS A 377 -23.01 -2.70 7.35
N VAL A 378 -23.06 -2.10 6.16
CA VAL A 378 -23.28 -0.66 5.97
C VAL A 378 -24.58 -0.21 6.63
N GLU A 379 -25.69 -0.91 6.36
CA GLU A 379 -26.99 -0.66 6.97
C GLU A 379 -26.96 -0.80 8.51
N ALA A 380 -26.26 -1.81 9.04
CA ALA A 380 -26.10 -2.00 10.47
C ALA A 380 -25.33 -0.85 11.13
N HIS A 381 -24.22 -0.39 10.53
CA HIS A 381 -23.44 0.75 11.02
C HIS A 381 -24.26 2.05 11.05
N VAL A 382 -25.07 2.32 10.02
CA VAL A 382 -25.96 3.50 9.98
C VAL A 382 -27.03 3.40 11.08
N LYS A 383 -27.67 2.23 11.25
CA LYS A 383 -28.70 2.02 12.29
C LYS A 383 -28.13 2.14 13.70
N ASP A 384 -26.93 1.62 13.95
CA ASP A 384 -26.27 1.71 15.25
C ASP A 384 -25.89 3.16 15.61
N ALA A 385 -25.29 3.89 14.67
CA ALA A 385 -24.95 5.30 14.88
C ALA A 385 -26.20 6.15 15.21
N VAL A 386 -27.31 5.96 14.47
CA VAL A 386 -28.58 6.65 14.74
C VAL A 386 -29.19 6.25 16.09
N LYS A 387 -29.17 4.97 16.44
CA LYS A 387 -29.62 4.45 17.75
C LYS A 387 -28.85 5.08 18.92
N HIS A 388 -27.57 5.39 18.73
CA HIS A 388 -26.71 6.02 19.73
C HIS A 388 -26.63 7.56 19.61
N GLY A 389 -27.49 8.19 18.80
CA GLY A 389 -27.69 9.65 18.77
C GLY A 389 -27.03 10.41 17.61
N GLY A 390 -26.28 9.71 16.75
CA GLY A 390 -25.72 10.27 15.51
C GLY A 390 -26.81 10.66 14.51
N LYS A 391 -26.58 11.72 13.74
CA LYS A 391 -27.59 12.31 12.85
C LYS A 391 -27.16 12.22 11.39
N VAL A 392 -27.96 11.52 10.57
CA VAL A 392 -27.74 11.45 9.12
C VAL A 392 -28.01 12.82 8.49
N LEU A 393 -27.03 13.35 7.76
CA LEU A 393 -27.14 14.62 7.02
C LEU A 393 -27.50 14.43 5.54
N VAL A 394 -27.08 13.30 4.96
CA VAL A 394 -27.42 12.86 3.60
C VAL A 394 -27.28 11.34 3.55
N GLY A 395 -28.08 10.69 2.70
CA GLY A 395 -28.03 9.24 2.47
C GLY A 395 -28.72 8.40 3.55
N GLY A 396 -28.12 7.25 3.85
CA GLY A 396 -28.52 6.33 4.93
C GLY A 396 -29.42 5.17 4.50
N GLN A 397 -29.76 5.04 3.21
CA GLN A 397 -30.71 4.03 2.71
C GLN A 397 -30.15 3.19 1.54
N LYS A 398 -30.75 2.01 1.32
CA LYS A 398 -30.55 1.19 0.11
C LYS A 398 -31.23 1.85 -1.09
N LEU A 399 -30.81 1.48 -2.30
CA LEU A 399 -31.40 1.93 -3.57
C LEU A 399 -31.91 0.72 -4.37
N PRO A 400 -32.96 0.01 -3.90
CA PRO A 400 -33.45 -1.22 -4.54
C PRO A 400 -33.91 -0.99 -5.99
N ASP A 401 -34.33 0.23 -6.35
CA ASP A 401 -34.69 0.61 -7.71
C ASP A 401 -33.50 0.55 -8.71
N LEU A 402 -32.26 0.44 -8.21
CA LEU A 402 -31.05 0.17 -9.00
C LEU A 402 -30.55 -1.29 -8.86
N GLY A 403 -30.99 -2.00 -7.82
CA GLY A 403 -30.51 -3.34 -7.43
C GLY A 403 -30.09 -3.42 -5.94
N ASP A 404 -30.12 -4.62 -5.35
CA ASP A 404 -29.99 -4.78 -3.88
C ASP A 404 -28.63 -4.34 -3.32
N ASN A 405 -27.58 -4.37 -4.14
CA ASN A 405 -26.22 -4.01 -3.76
C ASN A 405 -25.96 -2.49 -3.70
N PHE A 406 -26.90 -1.65 -4.13
CA PHE A 406 -26.74 -0.20 -4.12
C PHE A 406 -27.13 0.42 -2.77
N PHE A 407 -26.25 1.26 -2.24
CA PHE A 407 -26.46 2.01 -1.00
C PHE A 407 -26.08 3.48 -1.20
N GLN A 408 -26.85 4.40 -0.60
CA GLN A 408 -26.62 5.84 -0.72
C GLN A 408 -25.31 6.25 -0.02
N PRO A 409 -24.45 7.06 -0.67
CA PRO A 409 -23.38 7.77 0.01
C PRO A 409 -23.91 8.57 1.20
N THR A 410 -23.41 8.25 2.39
CA THR A 410 -23.99 8.65 3.68
C THR A 410 -23.02 9.48 4.49
N VAL A 411 -23.51 10.58 5.08
CA VAL A 411 -22.77 11.36 6.08
C VAL A 411 -23.56 11.39 7.38
N ILE A 412 -22.91 11.08 8.50
CA ILE A 412 -23.48 11.08 9.84
C ILE A 412 -22.65 12.02 10.72
N ARG A 413 -23.32 12.99 11.37
CA ARG A 413 -22.70 13.89 12.35
C ARG A 413 -22.98 13.47 13.79
N ASP A 414 -22.26 14.10 14.70
CA ASP A 414 -22.33 13.93 16.16
C ASP A 414 -21.98 12.50 16.61
N MET A 415 -20.97 11.90 15.96
CA MET A 415 -20.50 10.54 16.26
C MET A 415 -19.74 10.47 17.60
N THR A 416 -19.92 9.36 18.33
CA THR A 416 -19.17 9.05 19.56
C THR A 416 -18.44 7.71 19.45
N THR A 417 -17.52 7.44 20.39
CA THR A 417 -16.81 6.15 20.51
C THR A 417 -17.73 4.97 20.78
N ASP A 418 -18.94 5.20 21.31
CA ASP A 418 -19.90 4.13 21.64
C ASP A 418 -20.59 3.52 20.41
N MET A 419 -20.35 4.09 19.22
CA MET A 419 -20.95 3.67 17.94
C MET A 419 -20.04 2.67 17.23
N ALA A 420 -20.62 1.60 16.65
CA ALA A 420 -19.85 0.49 16.04
C ALA A 420 -18.77 0.95 15.04
N LEU A 421 -19.05 1.98 14.25
CA LEU A 421 -18.13 2.57 13.25
C LEU A 421 -16.83 3.15 13.86
N ALA A 422 -16.79 3.46 15.16
CA ALA A 422 -15.57 3.87 15.87
C ALA A 422 -14.55 2.72 16.01
N HIS A 423 -15.01 1.47 16.06
CA HIS A 423 -14.16 0.29 16.29
C HIS A 423 -14.11 -0.66 15.09
N GLU A 424 -15.13 -0.66 14.22
CA GLU A 424 -15.23 -1.53 13.06
C GLU A 424 -15.03 -0.82 11.72
N GLU A 425 -14.24 -1.45 10.84
CA GLU A 425 -14.14 -1.07 9.42
C GLU A 425 -15.49 -1.23 8.72
N THR A 426 -16.04 -0.12 8.19
CA THR A 426 -17.37 -0.13 7.56
C THR A 426 -17.36 -0.74 6.15
N PHE A 427 -16.24 -0.59 5.43
CA PHE A 427 -16.03 -1.08 4.06
C PHE A 427 -17.15 -0.70 3.07
N GLY A 428 -17.61 0.56 3.15
CA GLY A 428 -18.69 1.11 2.34
C GLY A 428 -18.81 2.63 2.50
N PRO A 429 -19.79 3.27 1.83
CA PRO A 429 -19.82 4.71 1.59
C PRO A 429 -20.51 5.46 2.75
N VAL A 430 -20.04 5.23 3.98
CA VAL A 430 -20.54 5.91 5.19
C VAL A 430 -19.41 6.69 5.83
N ALA A 431 -19.62 8.00 6.02
CA ALA A 431 -18.71 8.92 6.69
C ALA A 431 -19.27 9.32 8.06
N GLY A 432 -18.64 8.86 9.14
CA GLY A 432 -18.93 9.33 10.50
C GLY A 432 -18.04 10.52 10.86
N LEU A 433 -18.64 11.65 11.21
CA LEU A 433 -17.96 12.87 11.65
C LEU A 433 -17.90 12.93 13.19
N PHE A 434 -16.70 12.76 13.73
CA PHE A 434 -16.39 12.79 15.17
C PHE A 434 -15.81 14.17 15.55
N PRO A 435 -16.41 14.93 16.48
CA PRO A 435 -15.83 16.18 16.93
C PRO A 435 -14.71 15.95 17.96
N PHE A 436 -13.66 16.77 17.94
CA PHE A 436 -12.61 16.80 18.97
C PHE A 436 -12.20 18.24 19.32
N ASP A 437 -11.59 18.44 20.50
CA ASP A 437 -11.12 19.74 20.95
C ASP A 437 -9.59 19.90 20.84
N THR A 438 -8.81 18.85 21.17
CA THR A 438 -7.35 18.97 21.30
C THR A 438 -6.52 17.97 20.49
N GLU A 439 -5.28 18.37 20.16
CA GLU A 439 -4.30 17.55 19.44
C GLU A 439 -3.96 16.23 20.16
N ALA A 440 -3.78 16.28 21.50
CA ALA A 440 -3.48 15.10 22.30
C ALA A 440 -4.69 14.15 22.43
N GLU A 441 -5.91 14.68 22.49
CA GLU A 441 -7.15 13.90 22.48
C GLU A 441 -7.32 13.16 21.15
N VAL A 442 -7.20 13.85 20.01
CA VAL A 442 -7.45 13.22 18.70
C VAL A 442 -6.38 12.21 18.32
N VAL A 443 -5.11 12.42 18.69
CA VAL A 443 -4.06 11.40 18.52
C VAL A 443 -4.36 10.17 19.37
N LYS A 444 -4.80 10.34 20.62
CA LYS A 444 -5.23 9.21 21.47
C LYS A 444 -6.39 8.45 20.83
N LEU A 445 -7.46 9.15 20.41
CA LEU A 445 -8.63 8.53 19.77
C LEU A 445 -8.27 7.84 18.44
N ALA A 446 -7.39 8.44 17.64
CA ALA A 446 -6.91 7.86 16.39
C ALA A 446 -6.16 6.53 16.62
N ASN A 447 -5.32 6.48 17.66
CA ASN A 447 -4.50 5.30 18.01
C ASN A 447 -5.26 4.21 18.79
N ASP A 448 -6.42 4.52 19.40
CA ASP A 448 -7.25 3.61 20.21
C ASP A 448 -7.97 2.54 19.35
N THR A 449 -7.18 1.68 18.72
CA THR A 449 -7.63 0.58 17.85
C THR A 449 -6.50 -0.44 17.65
N GLU A 450 -6.88 -1.71 17.44
CA GLU A 450 -5.94 -2.83 17.24
C GLU A 450 -5.22 -2.80 15.87
N VAL A 451 -5.68 -1.97 14.93
CA VAL A 451 -5.20 -1.87 13.55
C VAL A 451 -4.44 -0.57 13.30
N GLY A 452 -3.59 -0.55 12.28
CA GLY A 452 -2.69 0.57 11.98
C GLY A 452 -2.22 0.58 10.53
N LEU A 453 -3.15 0.60 9.57
CA LEU A 453 -2.81 0.58 8.15
C LEU A 453 -2.44 1.97 7.62
N ALA A 454 -3.44 2.84 7.44
CA ALA A 454 -3.27 4.22 7.00
C ALA A 454 -3.95 5.19 7.97
N GLY A 455 -3.45 6.42 8.02
CA GLY A 455 -4.08 7.56 8.65
C GLY A 455 -3.87 8.82 7.82
N TYR A 456 -4.71 9.82 8.01
CA TYR A 456 -4.69 11.08 7.28
C TYR A 456 -4.85 12.25 8.23
N PHE A 457 -4.16 13.37 8.00
CA PHE A 457 -4.49 14.63 8.69
C PHE A 457 -4.19 15.89 7.88
N PHE A 458 -4.89 16.98 8.23
CA PHE A 458 -4.88 18.26 7.54
C PHE A 458 -4.58 19.39 8.53
N SER A 459 -3.54 20.17 8.25
CA SER A 459 -2.95 21.20 9.11
C SER A 459 -1.98 22.06 8.29
N ARG A 460 -1.80 23.33 8.66
CA ARG A 460 -0.80 24.26 8.10
C ARG A 460 0.37 24.53 9.06
N ASP A 461 0.21 24.29 10.37
CA ASP A 461 1.34 24.31 11.33
C ASP A 461 2.31 23.15 11.05
N VAL A 462 3.54 23.50 10.64
CA VAL A 462 4.63 22.54 10.39
C VAL A 462 5.03 21.76 11.66
N HIS A 463 4.92 22.37 12.84
CA HIS A 463 5.26 21.69 14.09
C HIS A 463 4.19 20.65 14.47
N ARG A 464 2.90 20.97 14.27
CA ARG A 464 1.80 19.99 14.34
C ARG A 464 1.98 18.88 13.32
N ILE A 465 2.39 19.21 12.09
CA ILE A 465 2.63 18.21 11.05
C ILE A 465 3.65 17.16 11.52
N TYR A 466 4.80 17.57 12.06
CA TYR A 466 5.76 16.60 12.62
C TYR A 466 5.19 15.82 13.81
N ARG A 467 4.66 16.52 14.84
CA ARG A 467 4.13 15.86 16.06
C ARG A 467 3.05 14.83 15.76
N VAL A 468 2.10 15.13 14.88
CA VAL A 468 0.99 14.25 14.55
C VAL A 468 1.43 13.12 13.60
N ALA A 469 2.31 13.38 12.64
CA ALA A 469 2.83 12.34 11.75
C ALA A 469 3.66 11.28 12.50
N GLU A 470 4.46 11.68 13.49
CA GLU A 470 5.28 10.77 14.30
C GLU A 470 4.46 10.05 15.39
N ALA A 471 3.38 10.66 15.89
CA ALA A 471 2.56 10.09 16.96
C ALA A 471 1.39 9.20 16.49
N LEU A 472 1.05 9.19 15.20
CA LEU A 472 0.02 8.30 14.65
C LEU A 472 0.56 6.88 14.46
N GLU A 473 -0.03 5.91 15.15
CA GLU A 473 0.40 4.50 15.13
C GLU A 473 -0.14 3.73 13.91
N VAL A 474 0.18 4.24 12.72
CA VAL A 474 -0.21 3.70 11.40
C VAL A 474 1.01 3.48 10.52
N GLY A 475 0.94 2.54 9.58
CA GLY A 475 2.06 2.22 8.69
C GLY A 475 2.25 3.21 7.54
N MET A 476 1.25 4.07 7.26
CA MET A 476 1.27 5.10 6.22
C MET A 476 0.49 6.35 6.68
N VAL A 477 1.02 7.55 6.45
CA VAL A 477 0.39 8.83 6.84
C VAL A 477 0.23 9.75 5.62
N GLY A 478 -1.00 10.22 5.36
CA GLY A 478 -1.28 11.27 4.38
C GLY A 478 -1.41 12.63 5.03
N VAL A 479 -0.49 13.55 4.72
CA VAL A 479 -0.52 14.94 5.21
C VAL A 479 -1.07 15.86 4.13
N ASN A 480 -2.16 16.57 4.40
CA ASN A 480 -2.86 17.45 3.46
C ASN A 480 -3.27 16.78 2.12
N THR A 481 -3.38 15.45 2.08
CA THR A 481 -3.84 14.67 0.93
C THR A 481 -4.72 13.50 1.36
N GLY A 482 -5.75 13.17 0.58
CA GLY A 482 -6.55 11.95 0.72
C GLY A 482 -6.02 10.77 -0.12
N LEU A 483 -4.95 10.98 -0.88
CA LEU A 483 -4.36 10.03 -1.82
C LEU A 483 -2.88 9.83 -1.48
N ILE A 484 -2.50 8.58 -1.21
CA ILE A 484 -1.15 8.14 -0.78
C ILE A 484 -0.68 6.87 -1.50
N SER A 485 -1.45 6.40 -2.49
CA SER A 485 -1.20 5.15 -3.22
C SER A 485 -0.24 5.39 -4.39
N ASP A 486 1.02 4.97 -4.25
CA ASP A 486 2.07 5.15 -5.27
C ASP A 486 2.96 3.89 -5.29
N PRO A 487 3.24 3.26 -6.47
CA PRO A 487 4.14 2.12 -6.57
C PRO A 487 5.57 2.37 -6.09
N ALA A 488 6.05 3.60 -6.04
CA ALA A 488 7.34 3.99 -5.50
C ALA A 488 7.34 4.13 -3.96
N SER A 489 6.17 4.17 -3.32
CA SER A 489 6.02 4.33 -1.87
C SER A 489 5.86 2.98 -1.13
N PRO A 490 6.38 2.84 0.10
CA PRO A 490 6.30 1.61 0.88
C PRO A 490 4.90 1.46 1.50
N PHE A 491 4.01 0.78 0.79
CA PHE A 491 2.63 0.55 1.22
C PHE A 491 2.59 -0.58 2.25
N GLY A 492 2.04 -0.33 3.44
CA GLY A 492 1.59 -1.40 4.34
C GLY A 492 1.49 -1.07 5.82
N GLY A 493 0.99 -2.01 6.61
CA GLY A 493 0.48 -1.76 7.97
C GLY A 493 1.46 -1.91 9.15
N VAL A 494 0.97 -1.56 10.34
CA VAL A 494 1.51 -1.94 11.66
C VAL A 494 0.37 -2.48 12.54
N LYS A 495 0.67 -2.86 13.79
CA LYS A 495 -0.26 -3.54 14.72
C LYS A 495 -0.90 -4.77 14.04
N GLN A 496 -2.21 -4.95 14.13
CA GLN A 496 -2.93 -6.03 13.44
C GLN A 496 -3.31 -5.73 11.99
N SER A 497 -2.89 -4.59 11.41
CA SER A 497 -3.00 -4.39 9.95
C SER A 497 -1.96 -5.16 9.16
N GLY A 498 -1.09 -5.91 9.83
CA GLY A 498 -0.13 -6.82 9.22
C GLY A 498 1.29 -6.27 9.20
N PHE A 499 2.11 -6.77 8.28
CA PHE A 499 3.56 -6.59 8.29
C PHE A 499 4.20 -6.95 6.94
N GLY A 500 5.43 -6.48 6.74
CA GLY A 500 6.06 -6.37 5.42
C GLY A 500 5.57 -5.12 4.67
N ARG A 501 6.07 -4.88 3.46
CA ARG A 501 5.67 -3.74 2.62
C ARG A 501 5.57 -4.13 1.15
N GLU A 502 4.65 -3.51 0.42
CA GLU A 502 4.50 -3.62 -1.03
C GLU A 502 4.82 -2.26 -1.69
N GLY A 503 5.26 -2.29 -2.96
CA GLY A 503 5.81 -1.09 -3.60
C GLY A 503 7.18 -0.66 -3.05
N SER A 504 7.72 0.44 -3.58
CA SER A 504 9.05 1.00 -3.32
C SER A 504 10.22 0.05 -3.55
N LYS A 505 11.43 0.51 -3.20
CA LYS A 505 12.65 -0.30 -3.19
C LYS A 505 12.65 -1.44 -2.16
N ILE A 506 11.82 -1.38 -1.11
CA ILE A 506 11.76 -2.44 -0.08
C ILE A 506 10.73 -3.54 -0.38
N GLY A 507 9.77 -3.30 -1.28
CA GLY A 507 8.79 -4.32 -1.67
C GLY A 507 9.39 -5.50 -2.44
N ILE A 508 10.57 -5.34 -3.04
CA ILE A 508 11.31 -6.45 -3.67
C ILE A 508 12.06 -7.30 -2.63
N ASP A 509 12.56 -6.68 -1.55
CA ASP A 509 13.27 -7.37 -0.45
C ASP A 509 12.35 -8.35 0.29
N GLU A 510 11.03 -8.12 0.26
CA GLU A 510 10.05 -9.08 0.76
C GLU A 510 10.16 -10.45 0.09
N TYR A 511 10.57 -10.51 -1.17
CA TYR A 511 10.68 -11.74 -1.97
C TYR A 511 12.11 -12.28 -2.02
N MET A 512 13.03 -11.70 -1.23
CA MET A 512 14.44 -12.09 -1.16
C MET A 512 14.84 -12.64 0.21
N VAL A 513 15.96 -13.37 0.21
CA VAL A 513 16.74 -13.80 1.37
C VAL A 513 18.15 -13.23 1.23
N THR A 514 18.65 -12.62 2.31
CA THR A 514 20.03 -12.11 2.35
C THR A 514 20.97 -13.23 2.80
N LYS A 515 21.98 -13.52 2.01
CA LYS A 515 23.02 -14.53 2.28
C LYS A 515 24.36 -13.81 2.48
N MET A 516 24.97 -13.96 3.66
CA MET A 516 26.33 -13.51 3.92
C MET A 516 27.34 -14.56 3.43
N VAL A 517 28.43 -14.10 2.83
CA VAL A 517 29.59 -14.92 2.43
C VAL A 517 30.85 -14.30 3.05
N THR A 518 31.66 -15.13 3.71
CA THR A 518 33.00 -14.75 4.17
C THR A 518 34.04 -15.52 3.37
N LEU A 519 34.96 -14.81 2.72
CA LEU A 519 36.16 -15.37 2.11
C LEU A 519 37.32 -15.24 3.10
N GLY A 520 37.92 -16.36 3.51
CA GLY A 520 39.15 -16.40 4.31
C GLY A 520 40.39 -16.50 3.44
N GLY A 521 41.56 -16.14 3.99
CA GLY A 521 42.85 -16.24 3.27
C GLY A 521 43.10 -15.14 2.24
N MET A 522 42.24 -14.12 2.15
CA MET A 522 42.38 -12.93 1.28
C MET A 522 43.45 -11.93 1.79
N GLY A 523 44.44 -12.42 2.52
CA GLY A 523 45.67 -11.73 2.92
C GLY A 523 46.94 -12.48 2.47
N ASN A 524 46.80 -13.57 1.71
CA ASN A 524 47.94 -14.28 1.12
C ASN A 524 48.72 -13.39 0.13
N PRO A 525 50.04 -13.55 0.00
CA PRO A 525 50.85 -12.83 -0.98
C PRO A 525 50.46 -13.19 -2.42
N LEU A 526 50.86 -12.34 -3.37
CA LEU A 526 50.64 -12.58 -4.80
C LEU A 526 51.45 -13.79 -5.27
N GLN A 527 50.86 -14.61 -6.15
CA GLN A 527 51.56 -15.74 -6.75
C GLN A 527 52.76 -15.23 -7.58
N GLY A 528 53.94 -15.81 -7.35
CA GLY A 528 55.18 -15.39 -8.00
C GLY A 528 55.95 -14.26 -7.29
N ASP A 529 55.48 -13.76 -6.13
CA ASP A 529 56.30 -12.88 -5.28
C ASP A 529 57.43 -13.67 -4.60
N LEU A 530 58.55 -13.77 -5.32
CA LEU A 530 59.75 -14.49 -4.90
C LEU A 530 60.35 -13.95 -3.60
N HIS A 531 60.17 -12.68 -3.25
CA HIS A 531 60.66 -12.16 -1.97
C HIS A 531 59.89 -12.76 -0.79
N THR A 532 58.58 -12.93 -0.90
CA THR A 532 57.81 -13.59 0.17
C THR A 532 58.06 -15.10 0.21
N ILE A 533 58.26 -15.75 -0.94
CA ILE A 533 58.62 -17.18 -1.00
C ILE A 533 59.99 -17.43 -0.34
N GLN A 534 61.03 -16.70 -0.75
CA GLN A 534 62.38 -16.86 -0.17
C GLN A 534 62.39 -16.58 1.33
N ASN A 535 61.67 -15.56 1.82
CA ASN A 535 61.61 -15.29 3.25
C ASN A 535 60.89 -16.40 4.04
N LEU A 536 59.87 -17.05 3.46
CA LEU A 536 59.19 -18.19 4.09
C LEU A 536 60.04 -19.47 4.07
N GLU A 537 60.77 -19.74 2.99
CA GLU A 537 61.70 -20.87 2.89
C GLU A 537 62.89 -20.69 3.85
N ILE A 538 63.51 -19.51 3.87
CA ILE A 538 64.58 -19.16 4.82
C ILE A 538 64.09 -19.27 6.26
N ALA A 539 62.88 -18.79 6.59
CA ALA A 539 62.33 -18.92 7.94
C ALA A 539 62.05 -20.38 8.31
N ARG A 540 61.52 -21.19 7.39
CA ARG A 540 61.30 -22.64 7.61
C ARG A 540 62.61 -23.36 7.85
N ASP A 541 63.61 -23.11 7.03
CA ASP A 541 64.87 -23.84 7.07
C ASP A 541 65.76 -23.37 8.25
N GLN A 542 65.66 -22.11 8.70
CA GLN A 542 66.25 -21.67 9.97
C GLN A 542 65.61 -22.37 11.18
N VAL A 543 64.29 -22.54 11.20
CA VAL A 543 63.58 -23.27 12.26
C VAL A 543 63.95 -24.76 12.26
N LEU A 544 64.04 -25.39 11.08
CA LEU A 544 64.48 -26.78 10.93
C LEU A 544 65.96 -26.98 11.31
N ALA A 545 66.81 -25.97 11.11
CA ALA A 545 68.20 -25.96 11.57
C ALA A 545 68.37 -25.62 13.06
N GLY A 546 67.28 -25.39 13.81
CA GLY A 546 67.32 -25.04 15.24
C GLY A 546 67.83 -23.62 15.53
N ILE A 547 67.94 -22.76 14.52
CA ILE A 547 68.44 -21.39 14.66
C ILE A 547 67.30 -20.49 15.13
N SER A 548 67.31 -20.13 16.42
CA SER A 548 66.30 -19.22 16.97
C SER A 548 66.40 -17.82 16.32
N PRO A 549 65.30 -17.26 15.79
CA PRO A 549 65.34 -15.99 15.08
C PRO A 549 65.73 -14.85 16.02
N ARG A 550 66.77 -14.09 15.67
CA ARG A 550 67.20 -12.91 16.44
C ARG A 550 66.06 -11.90 16.47
N LYS A 551 65.69 -11.42 17.67
CA LYS A 551 64.77 -10.29 17.81
C LYS A 551 65.30 -9.10 16.99
N PRO A 552 64.46 -8.44 16.17
CA PRO A 552 64.86 -7.20 15.51
C PRO A 552 65.19 -6.15 16.57
N SER A 553 66.28 -5.42 16.36
CA SER A 553 66.62 -4.24 17.17
C SER A 553 65.54 -3.17 17.02
N PRO A 554 65.14 -2.47 18.09
CA PRO A 554 64.12 -1.43 17.99
C PRO A 554 64.59 -0.31 17.05
N GLN A 555 63.72 0.09 16.12
CA GLN A 555 63.96 1.30 15.32
C GLN A 555 63.81 2.55 16.20
N PRO A 556 64.56 3.64 15.92
CA PRO A 556 64.42 4.89 16.67
C PRO A 556 63.02 5.46 16.50
N THR A 557 62.41 5.84 17.62
CA THR A 557 61.09 6.48 17.64
C THR A 557 61.23 7.94 17.18
N PRO A 558 60.31 8.48 16.35
CA PRO A 558 60.29 9.91 16.05
C PRO A 558 60.10 10.72 17.33
N GLU A 559 60.86 11.81 17.48
CA GLU A 559 60.78 12.67 18.66
C GLU A 559 59.39 13.33 18.78
N GLN A 560 58.74 13.17 19.94
CA GLN A 560 57.62 14.03 20.32
C GLN A 560 58.15 15.22 21.13
N PRO A 561 57.77 16.47 20.80
CA PRO A 561 58.13 17.62 21.60
C PRO A 561 57.51 17.51 23.00
N SER A 562 58.35 17.63 24.03
CA SER A 562 57.99 17.47 25.44
C SER A 562 57.44 18.78 26.06
N PRO A 563 56.74 18.72 27.22
CA PRO A 563 55.68 19.69 27.54
C PRO A 563 56.10 20.84 28.49
N GLN A 564 55.18 21.80 28.67
CA GLN A 564 55.21 22.76 29.78
C GLN A 564 54.31 22.29 30.95
N LEU A 565 54.67 22.65 32.18
CA LEU A 565 54.14 22.10 33.44
C LEU A 565 52.79 22.73 33.83
N THR A 566 51.82 22.00 34.39
CA THR A 566 51.55 21.74 35.83
C THR A 566 50.13 21.14 35.94
N SER A 567 49.60 20.54 37.02
CA SER A 567 50.04 19.82 38.25
C SER A 567 48.76 19.15 38.86
N ALA A 568 48.71 18.31 39.90
CA ALA A 568 49.66 17.81 40.90
C ALA A 568 49.29 16.35 41.34
N GLU A 569 49.61 15.95 42.57
CA GLU A 569 49.35 14.62 43.19
C GLU A 569 48.26 14.70 44.32
N PRO A 570 47.85 13.61 45.05
CA PRO A 570 48.24 12.18 44.98
C PRO A 570 47.11 11.09 45.02
N SER A 571 47.39 9.90 44.44
CA SER A 571 47.36 8.50 44.96
C SER A 571 46.38 7.98 46.06
N PRO A 572 46.20 6.64 46.31
CA PRO A 572 46.47 5.41 45.49
C PRO A 572 45.39 4.25 45.65
N LEU A 573 45.77 2.98 45.31
CA LEU A 573 45.17 1.65 45.65
C LEU A 573 44.06 1.09 44.71
N SER A 574 43.94 -0.23 44.41
CA SER A 574 44.77 -1.44 44.71
C SER A 574 44.59 -2.58 43.66
N LYS A 575 45.26 -3.74 43.85
CA LYS A 575 45.50 -4.83 42.85
C LYS A 575 44.47 -6.01 42.83
N PRO A 576 44.54 -6.95 41.84
CA PRO A 576 43.48 -7.95 41.53
C PRO A 576 43.82 -9.45 41.78
N THR A 577 42.85 -10.34 41.48
CA THR A 577 42.86 -11.83 41.46
C THR A 577 41.94 -12.31 40.30
N SER A 578 42.24 -13.22 39.35
CA SER A 578 42.71 -14.64 39.38
C SER A 578 41.59 -15.65 39.76
N ILE A 579 41.37 -16.83 39.13
CA ILE A 579 42.09 -17.59 38.06
C ILE A 579 41.23 -18.76 37.46
N GLN A 580 41.54 -19.27 36.24
CA GLN A 580 41.25 -20.59 35.60
C GLN A 580 39.82 -21.22 35.42
N SER A 581 39.41 -21.43 34.15
CA SER A 581 39.21 -22.71 33.38
C SER A 581 38.63 -24.02 33.99
N PRO A 582 38.11 -25.02 33.21
CA PRO A 582 37.60 -25.08 31.81
C PRO A 582 36.26 -25.89 31.61
N VAL A 583 35.93 -26.28 30.35
CA VAL A 583 34.73 -27.05 29.89
C VAL A 583 34.93 -28.59 29.89
N PRO A 584 33.87 -29.42 29.71
CA PRO A 584 33.72 -30.13 28.41
C PRO A 584 32.27 -30.35 27.89
N MET A 585 32.15 -30.83 26.65
CA MET A 585 30.89 -31.24 25.97
C MET A 585 30.65 -32.76 26.02
N ALA A 586 29.38 -33.18 25.79
CA ALA A 586 29.02 -34.52 25.31
C ALA A 586 27.76 -34.47 24.40
N ARG A 587 27.51 -35.53 23.63
CA ARG A 587 26.29 -35.80 22.82
C ARG A 587 25.83 -37.23 23.11
N ASP A 588 24.55 -37.55 22.86
CA ASP A 588 24.11 -38.77 22.13
C ASP A 588 22.58 -38.78 21.89
N ASP A 589 22.09 -39.83 21.22
CA ASP A 589 20.83 -39.88 20.45
C ASP A 589 19.58 -40.50 21.16
N SER A 590 18.48 -40.52 20.40
CA SER A 590 17.07 -40.86 20.75
C SER A 590 16.71 -42.38 20.73
N PRO A 591 15.44 -42.88 20.77
CA PRO A 591 14.10 -42.24 20.95
C PRO A 591 13.02 -43.01 21.81
N THR A 592 11.83 -42.40 22.01
CA THR A 592 10.47 -43.01 22.25
C THR A 592 10.14 -43.79 23.57
N PRO A 593 8.86 -44.10 23.92
CA PRO A 593 7.64 -43.24 23.94
C PRO A 593 6.78 -43.39 25.25
N GLY A 594 5.90 -42.42 25.59
CA GLY A 594 5.03 -42.55 26.78
C GLY A 594 3.84 -41.57 26.93
N SER A 595 2.64 -42.13 27.07
CA SER A 595 1.30 -41.58 27.36
C SER A 595 1.07 -40.27 28.15
N ARG A 596 0.15 -39.45 27.61
CA ARG A 596 -1.01 -38.75 28.25
C ARG A 596 -0.93 -38.29 29.73
N ASN A 597 -1.27 -37.01 29.96
CA ASN A 597 -2.50 -36.66 30.73
C ASN A 597 -2.95 -35.20 30.53
N HIS A 598 -4.24 -34.93 30.79
CA HIS A 598 -4.84 -33.58 30.73
C HIS A 598 -4.68 -32.81 32.05
N VAL A 599 -4.53 -31.49 31.98
CA VAL A 599 -4.93 -30.55 33.04
C VAL A 599 -5.65 -29.37 32.39
N GLN A 600 -6.88 -29.07 32.84
CA GLN A 600 -7.57 -27.81 32.50
C GLN A 600 -7.16 -26.73 33.50
N ILE A 601 -7.04 -25.48 33.04
CA ILE A 601 -6.94 -24.30 33.92
C ILE A 601 -7.99 -23.28 33.47
N SER A 602 -8.84 -22.87 34.41
CA SER A 602 -9.84 -21.81 34.27
C SER A 602 -9.70 -20.79 35.42
N PRO A 603 -10.02 -19.50 35.22
CA PRO A 603 -9.54 -18.43 36.08
C PRO A 603 -10.41 -18.16 37.32
N PRO A 604 -9.84 -17.59 38.40
CA PRO A 604 -10.59 -17.16 39.57
C PRO A 604 -11.28 -15.79 39.35
N GLN A 605 -12.57 -15.70 39.68
CA GLN A 605 -13.26 -14.42 39.90
C GLN A 605 -13.33 -14.10 41.39
N THR A 606 -12.99 -12.86 41.80
CA THR A 606 -13.26 -12.38 43.17
C THR A 606 -13.92 -11.00 43.20
N LYS A 607 -15.25 -11.04 43.38
CA LYS A 607 -16.16 -10.11 44.09
C LYS A 607 -15.76 -8.64 44.28
N LYS A 608 -16.67 -7.77 43.81
CA LYS A 608 -16.82 -6.36 44.24
C LYS A 608 -16.96 -6.24 45.77
N VAL A 609 -16.38 -5.18 46.35
CA VAL A 609 -16.82 -4.60 47.63
C VAL A 609 -17.14 -3.11 47.40
N ARG A 610 -18.25 -2.65 48.00
CA ARG A 610 -18.77 -1.28 47.86
C ARG A 610 -18.86 -0.66 49.26
N LYS A 611 -18.13 0.42 49.51
CA LYS A 611 -18.38 1.32 50.66
C LYS A 611 -18.34 2.78 50.20
N THR A 612 -19.18 3.58 50.85
CA THR A 612 -19.42 4.99 50.59
C THR A 612 -18.95 5.82 51.78
N SER A 613 -18.45 7.04 51.53
CA SER A 613 -18.85 8.23 52.31
C SER A 613 -18.29 9.54 51.74
N LYS A 614 -19.22 10.49 51.54
CA LYS A 614 -19.17 11.94 51.87
C LYS A 614 -17.90 12.77 51.58
N ASN A 615 -18.13 13.85 50.83
CA ASN A 615 -17.76 15.25 51.07
C ASN A 615 -16.43 15.60 51.77
N ASP A 616 -15.72 16.59 51.21
CA ASP A 616 -15.80 17.94 51.81
C ASP A 616 -15.76 19.07 50.75
N LYS A 617 -15.91 20.34 51.17
CA LYS A 617 -16.03 21.55 50.32
C LYS A 617 -15.09 22.69 50.74
N THR A 618 -14.31 23.22 49.79
CA THR A 618 -13.76 24.59 49.77
C THR A 618 -13.67 25.03 48.30
N LYS A 619 -14.42 26.01 47.77
CA LYS A 619 -14.34 27.48 48.00
C LYS A 619 -12.91 28.02 47.81
N GLN A 620 -12.67 28.73 46.70
CA GLN A 620 -12.65 30.21 46.56
C GLN A 620 -11.37 30.84 47.16
N THR A 621 -10.69 31.81 46.54
CA THR A 621 -11.08 32.89 45.58
C THR A 621 -9.91 33.23 44.62
N PRO A 622 -10.06 34.09 43.58
CA PRO A 622 -9.06 34.29 42.51
C PRO A 622 -8.17 35.54 42.71
N GLU A 623 -7.25 35.76 41.76
CA GLU A 623 -6.60 37.07 41.54
C GLU A 623 -6.58 37.46 40.05
N GLN A 624 -6.61 38.75 39.76
CA GLN A 624 -6.53 39.35 38.43
C GLN A 624 -5.34 40.31 38.36
N ASN A 625 -4.73 40.45 37.18
CA ASN A 625 -4.22 41.71 36.57
C ASN A 625 -3.22 41.35 35.44
N SER A 626 -3.56 41.48 34.17
CA SER A 626 -3.69 42.73 33.39
C SER A 626 -2.36 43.45 33.12
N ARG A 627 -1.91 43.44 31.86
CA ARG A 627 -1.18 44.55 31.23
C ARG A 627 -1.51 44.58 29.73
N LYS A 628 -1.85 45.76 29.24
CA LYS A 628 -2.15 46.11 27.83
C LYS A 628 -1.45 47.44 27.56
N SER A 629 -1.33 47.84 26.29
CA SER A 629 -0.66 49.07 25.82
C SER A 629 0.87 49.07 26.01
N SER A 630 1.68 49.68 25.13
CA SER A 630 1.42 50.21 23.77
C SER A 630 2.74 50.64 23.11
N LEU A 631 2.78 50.63 21.77
CA LEU A 631 3.19 51.80 20.97
C LEU A 631 2.76 51.61 19.50
N GLN A 632 2.79 52.70 18.73
CA GLN A 632 2.04 52.83 17.48
C GLN A 632 2.80 53.69 16.44
N GLN A 633 2.47 53.49 15.16
CA GLN A 633 2.71 54.41 14.03
C GLN A 633 4.15 54.74 13.58
N SER A 634 4.42 54.43 12.31
CA SER A 634 5.09 55.31 11.37
C SER A 634 4.28 55.33 10.06
N VAL A 635 4.32 56.45 9.31
CA VAL A 635 3.29 56.80 8.30
C VAL A 635 3.74 56.51 6.85
N GLU A 636 2.75 56.51 5.95
CA GLU A 636 2.80 56.29 4.51
C GLU A 636 3.87 57.09 3.74
N SER A 637 4.49 56.45 2.75
CA SER A 637 4.57 56.92 1.34
C SER A 637 5.48 56.00 0.52
N GLY A 638 5.10 55.64 -0.72
CA GLY A 638 5.84 54.56 -1.43
C GLY A 638 5.41 54.18 -2.84
N THR A 639 4.97 55.15 -3.66
CA THR A 639 4.79 55.04 -5.13
C THR A 639 4.01 53.85 -5.72
N SER A 640 2.85 54.16 -6.28
CA SER A 640 2.26 53.41 -7.39
C SER A 640 3.24 53.29 -8.56
N ARG A 641 3.90 52.12 -8.72
CA ARG A 641 4.62 51.77 -9.97
C ARG A 641 4.79 50.27 -10.28
N GLY A 642 4.39 49.37 -9.37
CA GLY A 642 4.52 47.91 -9.59
C GLY A 642 3.31 47.23 -10.25
N LYS A 643 2.15 47.89 -10.32
CA LYS A 643 0.86 47.20 -10.59
C LYS A 643 0.34 47.26 -12.03
N GLN A 644 1.17 47.68 -13.00
CA GLN A 644 0.72 47.92 -14.40
C GLN A 644 1.53 47.14 -15.48
N ILE A 645 2.34 46.16 -15.06
CA ILE A 645 3.17 45.33 -15.96
C ILE A 645 2.77 43.84 -15.92
N LEU A 646 2.03 43.37 -14.90
CA LEU A 646 1.64 41.95 -14.78
C LEU A 646 0.31 41.58 -15.48
N GLU A 647 -0.54 42.54 -15.83
CA GLU A 647 -1.88 42.30 -16.41
C GLU A 647 -1.89 42.26 -17.96
N LYS A 648 -0.75 42.01 -18.62
CA LYS A 648 -0.65 41.93 -20.10
C LYS A 648 0.04 40.68 -20.66
N SER A 649 0.24 39.63 -19.86
CA SER A 649 0.98 38.42 -20.29
C SER A 649 0.26 37.08 -20.04
N LEU A 650 -0.99 37.07 -19.57
CA LEU A 650 -1.72 35.82 -19.25
C LEU A 650 -2.97 35.57 -20.11
N ASP A 651 -3.10 36.24 -21.25
CA ASP A 651 -4.28 36.15 -22.14
C ASP A 651 -3.94 35.59 -23.55
N LYS A 652 -2.97 34.66 -23.61
CA LYS A 652 -2.47 34.07 -24.89
C LYS A 652 -2.14 32.57 -24.85
N LEU A 653 -2.72 31.77 -23.95
CA LEU A 653 -2.54 30.32 -23.91
C LEU A 653 -3.86 29.54 -23.78
N SER A 654 -4.68 29.56 -24.85
CA SER A 654 -5.99 28.89 -24.89
C SER A 654 -6.21 28.02 -26.15
N LYS A 655 -5.39 26.97 -26.30
CA LYS A 655 -5.60 25.82 -27.21
C LYS A 655 -5.55 26.17 -28.73
N PRO A 656 -5.79 25.22 -29.67
CA PRO A 656 -4.78 24.22 -30.04
C PRO A 656 -4.55 24.09 -31.57
N PHE A 657 -3.39 23.60 -32.00
CA PHE A 657 -3.17 23.23 -33.41
C PHE A 657 -2.39 21.92 -33.61
N HIS A 658 -2.92 21.06 -34.48
CA HIS A 658 -2.18 19.96 -35.12
C HIS A 658 -1.53 20.43 -36.42
N ARG A 659 -0.33 19.91 -36.76
CA ARG A 659 -0.13 19.15 -38.01
C ARG A 659 1.21 18.38 -38.06
N ARG A 660 1.32 17.50 -39.05
CA ARG A 660 2.45 16.60 -39.33
C ARG A 660 3.53 17.27 -40.20
N ARG A 661 4.71 16.64 -40.22
CA ARG A 661 5.86 16.83 -41.14
C ARG A 661 6.59 18.18 -41.02
N LEU A 662 7.88 18.09 -40.71
CA LEU A 662 8.89 18.03 -41.78
C LEU A 662 10.06 17.14 -41.36
N SER A 663 10.74 16.56 -42.34
CA SER A 663 11.87 15.66 -42.17
C SER A 663 13.03 16.18 -43.01
N GLU A 664 14.08 16.69 -42.39
CA GLU A 664 15.41 16.95 -42.98
C GLU A 664 16.35 17.49 -41.88
N GLY A 665 17.67 17.43 -42.07
CA GLY A 665 18.62 18.27 -41.31
C GLY A 665 19.38 17.68 -40.11
N VAL A 666 19.61 16.36 -40.00
CA VAL A 666 20.61 15.80 -39.05
C VAL A 666 21.57 14.84 -39.77
N ALA A 667 22.59 15.42 -40.43
CA ALA A 667 23.63 14.67 -41.14
C ALA A 667 24.98 15.43 -41.14
N ALA A 668 25.58 15.60 -39.96
CA ALA A 668 26.93 16.16 -39.80
C ALA A 668 27.62 15.62 -38.53
N VAL A 669 28.96 15.72 -38.51
CA VAL A 669 29.85 15.43 -37.36
C VAL A 669 29.81 13.98 -36.84
N ARG A 670 30.45 13.06 -37.58
CA ARG A 670 30.90 11.77 -37.02
C ARG A 670 32.14 11.20 -37.74
N THR A 671 33.32 11.79 -37.51
CA THR A 671 34.62 11.26 -37.97
C THR A 671 35.78 11.79 -37.13
N SER A 672 36.81 10.96 -36.90
CA SER A 672 37.93 11.15 -35.95
C SER A 672 37.49 11.27 -34.47
N PHE A 673 38.19 10.72 -33.48
CA PHE A 673 39.59 10.30 -33.41
C PHE A 673 39.81 8.81 -33.13
N SER A 674 40.98 8.31 -33.53
CA SER A 674 41.51 7.00 -33.10
C SER A 674 43.04 7.00 -33.10
N SER A 675 43.60 6.35 -32.08
CA SER A 675 44.97 5.81 -31.95
C SER A 675 45.99 6.57 -31.09
N ARG A 676 46.75 5.77 -30.30
CA ARG A 676 48.03 6.07 -29.61
C ARG A 676 47.96 7.08 -28.45
N ARG A 677 48.86 7.06 -27.46
CA ARG A 677 49.56 5.99 -26.70
C ARG A 677 50.27 6.71 -25.52
N ASP A 678 50.56 6.00 -24.44
CA ASP A 678 51.47 6.30 -23.31
C ASP A 678 52.28 7.64 -23.39
N SER A 679 52.28 8.52 -22.37
CA SER A 679 53.03 8.27 -21.13
C SER A 679 53.07 9.45 -20.13
N ARG A 680 53.14 9.08 -18.82
CA ARG A 680 53.86 9.71 -17.68
C ARG A 680 53.76 11.23 -17.33
N LEU A 681 53.47 11.43 -16.03
CA LEU A 681 54.11 12.37 -15.05
C LEU A 681 53.69 13.86 -14.96
N ILE A 682 53.76 14.38 -13.72
CA ILE A 682 53.64 15.79 -13.25
C ILE A 682 52.22 16.41 -13.36
N SER A 683 51.73 17.28 -12.44
CA SER A 683 51.73 17.32 -10.96
C SER A 683 50.77 18.44 -10.47
N ILE A 684 50.21 18.30 -9.27
CA ILE A 684 49.79 19.37 -8.32
C ILE A 684 49.47 20.76 -8.95
N ASN A 685 48.20 21.07 -9.27
CA ASN A 685 47.68 22.46 -9.17
C ASN A 685 46.15 22.67 -9.23
N GLU A 686 45.29 21.65 -9.04
CA GLU A 686 43.83 21.81 -9.22
C GLU A 686 43.04 22.31 -7.98
N GLN A 687 43.68 22.57 -6.84
CA GLN A 687 42.99 23.18 -5.68
C GLN A 687 42.87 24.71 -5.81
N ASN A 688 43.84 25.38 -6.42
CA ASN A 688 43.87 26.85 -6.54
C ASN A 688 42.87 27.40 -7.58
N ALA A 689 42.27 26.54 -8.41
CA ALA A 689 41.27 26.92 -9.40
C ALA A 689 39.85 27.10 -8.81
N VAL A 690 39.59 26.60 -7.60
CA VAL A 690 38.24 26.61 -6.99
C VAL A 690 38.00 27.88 -6.17
N GLU A 691 39.01 28.40 -5.47
CA GLU A 691 38.88 29.63 -4.67
C GLU A 691 38.69 30.88 -5.56
N ALA A 692 39.38 30.93 -6.71
CA ALA A 692 39.24 32.01 -7.69
C ALA A 692 37.81 32.14 -8.28
N ALA A 693 36.99 31.08 -8.23
CA ALA A 693 35.62 31.08 -8.74
C ALA A 693 34.57 31.52 -7.70
N LEU A 694 34.96 31.83 -6.46
CA LEU A 694 34.05 32.13 -5.34
C LEU A 694 34.03 33.62 -4.92
N GLU A 695 34.91 34.47 -5.44
CA GLU A 695 34.88 35.91 -5.15
C GLU A 695 34.14 36.76 -6.21
N GLU A 696 33.90 36.27 -7.42
CA GLU A 696 33.13 36.99 -8.46
C GLU A 696 31.60 36.90 -8.27
N LYS A 697 31.14 36.78 -7.01
CA LYS A 697 29.71 36.71 -6.63
C LYS A 697 29.40 37.26 -5.24
N LYS A 698 30.10 38.34 -4.87
CA LYS A 698 29.73 39.29 -3.81
C LYS A 698 29.41 40.66 -4.43
#